data_AF-A0A522CQ59-F1
#
_entry.id   AF-A0A522CQ59-F1
#
_cell.length_a   1.000
_cell.length_b   1.000
_cell.length_c   1.000
_cell.angle_alpha   90.00
_cell.angle_beta   90.00
_cell.angle_gamma   90.00
#
_symmetry.space_group_name_H-M   'P 1'
#
loop_
_entity.id
_entity.type
_entity.pdbx_description
1 polymer ?
#
loop_
_entity_poly.entity_id
_entity_poly.type
_entity_poly.pdbx_seq_one_letter_code
_entity_poly.pdbx_strand_id
1 'polypeptide(L)'
;MTVSQKPATVLPFPLESLFPGTKVDCSHAVTEYIAKEDWRINANANTGYSNAGMINNLAGKVIANYWLDCVYSAEEGKAHREGDIHIHDLDCLTGYCAGWSLRQLLNDGFNGVSGRVSSRPPRHFREALGQMSNFLGILQSEWAGAQAFSSFDTYLAPYVFRDRLSLGDIKKAIRQFVYNLNVPARWGQSPFTNITLDITVPDDLKKNFPTAKDRHLFENLKDDALLQEARKRDLGLRSLDEMTYSHFLPEMELINIAYYEVMTEGDSHGQPFTFPIPTVNITDDFDWDGKVAKAIFENTAKVGSSYFQNFVGSQWKRNERGERTPNPEAYSPGAVRSMCCRLQLDLRELQKRGNGLFGSAEMTGSLGVVTLNMARLGYRFRGDFPGLMHELDRLMDIAFSTLEKKRSFVQEMYNRGLYPYTARYLPFLRNHFSTIGVNGMNEMMRNFSNDTMDLTDERGINACLGILDHMREKIRRYQQESGNLYNLEATPAEGTTYRFAKEDKKRFPDIIQAGFGNNIYYTNSSQVPVGYTDDPFEALNLQNRLQCKYTGGTVLHLYMNEKLSSADACKRFVKKVIENYQLPYITITPVFSVCNAHGYLNGEQPRCPSCGEKTQVWTRVMGYFRPVDSFNIGKQGEHRERKHFLERRIHTGDLFQTHE
;
A
#
# COMPACT_ATOMS: atom_id res chain seq x y z
N MET A 1 2.88 6.25 -46.69
CA MET A 1 4.22 6.81 -46.46
C MET A 1 5.05 5.76 -45.74
N THR A 2 6.24 5.50 -46.28
CA THR A 2 7.16 4.41 -45.95
C THR A 2 7.51 4.34 -44.47
N VAL A 3 7.30 3.17 -43.86
CA VAL A 3 7.74 2.85 -42.50
C VAL A 3 9.27 2.79 -42.51
N SER A 4 9.89 3.88 -42.07
CA SER A 4 11.32 3.91 -41.76
C SER A 4 11.57 2.95 -40.61
N GLN A 5 12.15 1.78 -40.89
CA GLN A 5 12.73 0.91 -39.87
C GLN A 5 13.79 1.72 -39.11
N LYS A 6 13.51 2.04 -37.84
CA LYS A 6 14.54 2.58 -36.94
C LYS A 6 15.65 1.51 -36.84
N PRO A 7 16.93 1.91 -36.92
CA PRO A 7 18.03 0.97 -36.73
C PRO A 7 17.92 0.32 -35.35
N ALA A 8 18.24 -0.98 -35.27
CA ALA A 8 18.29 -1.72 -34.03
C ALA A 8 19.23 -0.98 -33.06
N THR A 9 18.66 -0.45 -31.97
CA THR A 9 19.42 0.14 -30.88
C THR A 9 20.38 -0.93 -30.35
N VAL A 10 21.68 -0.65 -30.41
CA VAL A 10 22.71 -1.44 -29.73
C VAL A 10 22.34 -1.48 -28.25
N LEU A 11 22.14 -2.67 -27.72
CA LEU A 11 21.69 -2.86 -26.34
C LEU A 11 22.77 -2.34 -25.38
N PRO A 12 22.42 -1.54 -24.35
CA PRO A 12 23.36 -1.22 -23.27
C PRO A 12 23.61 -2.42 -22.34
N PHE A 13 22.84 -3.51 -22.49
CA PHE A 13 23.02 -4.77 -21.79
C PHE A 13 23.20 -5.88 -22.83
N PRO A 14 24.26 -6.69 -22.80
CA PRO A 14 24.33 -7.84 -23.68
C PRO A 14 23.10 -8.72 -23.46
N LEU A 15 22.40 -9.10 -24.55
CA LEU A 15 21.45 -10.22 -24.51
C LEU A 15 22.17 -11.56 -24.26
N GLU A 16 23.50 -11.54 -24.28
CA GLU A 16 24.38 -12.62 -23.82
C GLU A 16 24.47 -12.57 -22.29
N SER A 17 24.28 -13.72 -21.64
CA SER A 17 24.28 -13.82 -20.17
C SER A 17 25.60 -13.35 -19.58
N LEU A 18 25.55 -12.50 -18.56
CA LEU A 18 26.76 -12.01 -17.85
C LEU A 18 27.51 -13.14 -17.12
N PHE A 19 26.80 -14.23 -16.82
CA PHE A 19 27.29 -15.43 -16.12
C PHE A 19 26.74 -16.70 -16.78
N PRO A 20 27.35 -17.88 -16.58
CA PRO A 20 26.76 -19.15 -17.02
C PRO A 20 25.33 -19.25 -16.47
N GLY A 21 24.34 -19.31 -17.36
CA GLY A 21 22.92 -19.21 -16.98
C GLY A 21 22.50 -20.25 -15.94
N THR A 22 21.70 -19.81 -14.95
CA THR A 22 21.14 -20.70 -13.93
C THR A 22 20.24 -21.75 -14.59
N LYS A 23 20.50 -23.04 -14.33
CA LYS A 23 19.65 -24.14 -14.81
C LYS A 23 18.42 -24.27 -13.91
N VAL A 24 17.24 -24.33 -14.52
CA VAL A 24 15.97 -24.64 -13.84
C VAL A 24 15.52 -26.03 -14.28
N ASP A 25 15.37 -26.95 -13.32
CA ASP A 25 14.78 -28.26 -13.58
C ASP A 25 13.25 -28.15 -13.60
N CYS A 26 12.66 -28.27 -14.79
CA CYS A 26 11.22 -28.16 -14.98
C CYS A 26 10.43 -29.26 -14.24
N SER A 27 10.95 -30.49 -14.21
CA SER A 27 10.26 -31.61 -13.55
C SER A 27 10.20 -31.37 -12.05
N HIS A 28 11.34 -31.02 -11.45
CA HIS A 28 11.41 -30.71 -10.03
C HIS A 28 10.54 -29.49 -9.68
N ALA A 29 10.62 -28.40 -10.43
CA ALA A 29 9.87 -27.18 -10.14
C ALA A 29 8.34 -27.39 -10.20
N VAL A 30 7.87 -28.23 -11.12
CA VAL A 30 6.44 -28.61 -11.22
C VAL A 30 6.05 -29.55 -10.07
N THR A 31 6.82 -30.61 -9.82
CA THR A 31 6.53 -31.58 -8.75
C THR A 31 6.51 -30.92 -7.37
N GLU A 32 7.47 -30.05 -7.07
CA GLU A 32 7.56 -29.29 -5.81
C GLU A 32 6.29 -28.44 -5.58
N TYR A 33 5.77 -27.77 -6.63
CA TYR A 33 4.55 -26.98 -6.52
C TYR A 33 3.32 -27.86 -6.26
N ILE A 34 3.17 -28.96 -7.02
CA ILE A 34 2.06 -29.91 -6.85
C ILE A 34 2.06 -30.52 -5.44
N ALA A 35 3.23 -30.83 -4.90
CA ALA A 35 3.42 -31.38 -3.57
C ALA A 35 3.27 -30.34 -2.43
N LYS A 36 3.19 -29.04 -2.77
CA LYS A 36 3.16 -27.92 -1.81
C LYS A 36 4.39 -27.85 -0.89
N GLU A 37 5.55 -28.24 -1.40
CA GLU A 37 6.79 -28.32 -0.62
C GLU A 37 7.50 -26.96 -0.49
N ASP A 38 7.33 -26.05 -1.46
CA ASP A 38 7.92 -24.71 -1.40
C ASP A 38 7.03 -23.75 -0.58
N TRP A 39 7.57 -23.22 0.52
CA TRP A 39 6.91 -22.17 1.31
C TRP A 39 6.53 -20.94 0.48
N ARG A 40 7.23 -20.69 -0.65
CA ARG A 40 6.95 -19.56 -1.54
C ARG A 40 5.56 -19.60 -2.17
N ILE A 41 4.89 -20.76 -2.15
CA ILE A 41 3.48 -20.89 -2.56
C ILE A 41 2.57 -19.97 -1.73
N ASN A 42 2.94 -19.72 -0.47
CA ASN A 42 2.23 -18.81 0.43
C ASN A 42 3.03 -17.53 0.73
N ALA A 43 4.06 -17.19 -0.07
CA ALA A 43 4.86 -15.97 0.16
C ALA A 43 4.02 -14.68 0.07
N ASN A 44 2.92 -14.73 -0.69
CA ASN A 44 1.92 -13.67 -0.81
C ASN A 44 0.54 -14.27 -0.51
N ALA A 45 -0.12 -13.84 0.57
CA ALA A 45 -1.42 -14.33 0.99
C ALA A 45 -2.56 -13.98 0.01
N ASN A 46 -2.32 -13.11 -0.98
CA ASN A 46 -3.24 -12.87 -2.09
C ASN A 46 -3.21 -14.00 -3.15
N THR A 47 -2.22 -14.88 -3.11
CA THR A 47 -2.11 -16.03 -4.00
C THR A 47 -2.49 -17.32 -3.28
N GLY A 48 -2.95 -18.32 -4.04
CA GLY A 48 -3.30 -19.63 -3.50
C GLY A 48 -2.92 -20.77 -4.43
N TYR A 49 -2.84 -21.97 -3.87
CA TYR A 49 -2.58 -23.19 -4.64
C TYR A 49 -3.64 -23.39 -5.73
N SER A 50 -3.23 -23.27 -6.98
CA SER A 50 -4.11 -23.39 -8.14
C SER A 50 -3.28 -23.60 -9.41
N ASN A 51 -3.93 -23.99 -10.51
CA ASN A 51 -3.26 -24.08 -11.80
C ASN A 51 -2.66 -22.72 -12.25
N ALA A 52 -3.39 -21.62 -12.02
CA ALA A 52 -2.89 -20.28 -12.33
C ALA A 52 -1.69 -19.90 -11.44
N GLY A 53 -1.75 -20.23 -10.15
CA GLY A 53 -0.64 -20.04 -9.22
C GLY A 53 0.60 -20.83 -9.62
N MET A 54 0.43 -22.06 -10.14
CA MET A 54 1.54 -22.87 -10.65
C MET A 54 2.24 -22.19 -11.84
N ILE A 55 1.47 -21.73 -12.82
CA ILE A 55 2.00 -21.06 -14.01
C ILE A 55 2.81 -19.83 -13.60
N ASN A 56 2.27 -19.00 -12.71
CA ASN A 56 2.96 -17.80 -12.22
C ASN A 56 4.22 -18.16 -11.41
N ASN A 57 4.16 -19.18 -10.55
CA ASN A 57 5.32 -19.63 -9.77
C ASN A 57 6.47 -20.08 -10.67
N LEU A 58 6.17 -20.88 -11.71
CA LEU A 58 7.16 -21.36 -12.66
C LEU A 58 7.74 -20.22 -13.49
N ALA A 59 6.90 -19.34 -14.05
CA ALA A 59 7.35 -18.16 -14.79
C ALA A 59 8.23 -17.26 -13.89
N GLY A 60 7.81 -17.03 -12.65
CA GLY A 60 8.53 -16.22 -11.68
C GLY A 60 9.90 -16.77 -11.33
N LYS A 61 10.04 -18.10 -11.17
CA LYS A 61 11.34 -18.76 -10.96
C LYS A 61 12.31 -18.49 -12.12
N VAL A 62 11.82 -18.54 -13.37
CA VAL A 62 12.64 -18.30 -14.56
C VAL A 62 13.03 -16.81 -14.66
N ILE A 63 12.06 -15.92 -14.53
CA ILE A 63 12.26 -14.47 -14.65
C ILE A 63 13.19 -13.93 -13.55
N ALA A 64 13.08 -14.45 -12.33
CA ALA A 64 13.95 -14.05 -11.23
C ALA A 64 15.42 -14.37 -11.49
N ASN A 65 15.71 -15.54 -12.09
CA ASN A 65 17.07 -15.87 -12.47
C ASN A 65 17.56 -15.02 -13.64
N TYR A 66 16.69 -14.68 -14.60
CA TYR A 66 17.06 -13.74 -15.67
C TYR A 66 17.50 -12.37 -15.11
N TRP A 67 16.76 -11.80 -14.15
CA TRP A 67 17.18 -10.58 -13.47
C TRP A 67 18.58 -10.73 -12.85
N LEU A 68 18.79 -11.80 -12.07
CA LEU A 68 20.00 -12.01 -11.29
C LEU A 68 21.23 -12.40 -12.13
N ASP A 69 21.02 -12.96 -13.33
CA ASP A 69 22.09 -13.46 -14.19
C ASP A 69 22.41 -12.52 -15.37
N CYS A 70 21.43 -11.72 -15.81
CA CYS A 70 21.56 -10.90 -17.03
C CYS A 70 21.45 -9.39 -16.76
N VAL A 71 20.80 -8.96 -15.67
CA VAL A 71 20.59 -7.53 -15.39
C VAL A 71 21.46 -7.04 -14.23
N TYR A 72 21.51 -7.81 -13.15
CA TYR A 72 22.28 -7.44 -11.95
C TYR A 72 23.72 -7.97 -12.01
N SER A 73 24.61 -7.30 -11.29
CA SER A 73 26.00 -7.76 -11.13
C SER A 73 26.08 -9.00 -10.25
N ALA A 74 27.21 -9.70 -10.30
CA ALA A 74 27.47 -10.84 -9.41
C ALA A 74 27.33 -10.47 -7.93
N GLU A 75 27.80 -9.28 -7.52
CA GLU A 75 27.71 -8.81 -6.14
C GLU A 75 26.25 -8.58 -5.71
N GLU A 76 25.47 -7.88 -6.53
CA GLU A 76 24.05 -7.62 -6.27
C GLU A 76 23.25 -8.93 -6.19
N GLY A 77 23.48 -9.82 -7.16
CA GLY A 77 22.85 -11.14 -7.19
C GLY A 77 23.26 -12.01 -6.00
N LYS A 78 24.53 -11.95 -5.57
CA LYS A 78 25.02 -12.65 -4.38
C LYS A 78 24.38 -12.09 -3.11
N ALA A 79 24.37 -10.77 -2.91
CA ALA A 79 23.77 -10.12 -1.75
C ALA A 79 22.27 -10.48 -1.62
N HIS A 80 21.54 -10.54 -2.73
CA HIS A 80 20.18 -11.06 -2.75
C HIS A 80 20.13 -12.53 -2.31
N ARG A 81 20.86 -13.41 -3.02
CA ARG A 81 20.82 -14.88 -2.80
C ARG A 81 21.26 -15.28 -1.40
N GLU A 82 22.22 -14.59 -0.83
CA GLU A 82 22.71 -14.83 0.52
C GLU A 82 21.80 -14.22 1.60
N GLY A 83 20.96 -13.26 1.24
CA GLY A 83 19.97 -12.65 2.14
C GLY A 83 20.47 -11.42 2.90
N ASP A 84 21.54 -10.76 2.42
CA ASP A 84 21.98 -9.47 2.98
C ASP A 84 21.01 -8.35 2.59
N ILE A 85 20.47 -8.45 1.38
CA ILE A 85 19.37 -7.64 0.88
C ILE A 85 18.27 -8.54 0.29
N HIS A 86 17.10 -7.95 0.08
CA HIS A 86 16.03 -8.53 -0.69
C HIS A 86 15.61 -7.55 -1.78
N ILE A 87 15.67 -8.02 -3.02
CA ILE A 87 15.21 -7.27 -4.19
C ILE A 87 13.81 -7.79 -4.45
N HIS A 88 12.82 -6.91 -4.35
CA HIS A 88 11.41 -7.30 -4.45
C HIS A 88 10.99 -7.49 -5.92
N ASP A 89 9.99 -8.36 -6.10
CA ASP A 89 9.28 -8.58 -7.38
C ASP A 89 10.20 -8.95 -8.54
N LEU A 90 11.11 -9.90 -8.28
CA LEU A 90 11.95 -10.50 -9.33
C LEU A 90 11.18 -11.49 -10.20
N ASP A 91 9.96 -11.86 -9.85
CA ASP A 91 9.12 -12.79 -10.59
C ASP A 91 8.51 -12.20 -11.87
N CYS A 92 8.66 -10.90 -12.11
CA CYS A 92 8.18 -10.21 -13.29
C CYS A 92 9.22 -9.22 -13.83
N LEU A 93 9.23 -9.02 -15.15
CA LEU A 93 10.09 -8.04 -15.82
C LEU A 93 9.37 -6.69 -15.87
N THR A 94 9.09 -6.06 -14.72
CA THR A 94 8.41 -4.76 -14.67
C THR A 94 8.74 -3.95 -13.41
N GLY A 95 8.16 -2.75 -13.30
CA GLY A 95 8.18 -1.91 -12.11
C GLY A 95 7.32 -2.45 -10.97
N TYR A 96 7.48 -1.87 -9.77
CA TYR A 96 6.79 -2.35 -8.58
C TYR A 96 5.33 -1.90 -8.54
N CYS A 97 5.03 -0.63 -8.28
CA CYS A 97 3.65 -0.15 -8.15
C CYS A 97 3.42 1.14 -8.91
N ALA A 98 2.15 1.42 -9.22
CA ALA A 98 1.74 2.62 -9.93
C ALA A 98 0.35 3.07 -9.46
N GLY A 99 0.22 4.37 -9.24
CA GLY A 99 -1.08 5.03 -9.17
C GLY A 99 -1.34 5.80 -10.47
N TRP A 100 -2.62 5.96 -10.75
CA TRP A 100 -3.12 6.35 -12.07
C TRP A 100 -4.05 7.55 -11.97
N SER A 101 -4.05 8.38 -13.03
CA SER A 101 -4.99 9.49 -13.14
C SER A 101 -6.38 8.97 -13.47
N LEU A 102 -7.24 8.89 -12.46
CA LEU A 102 -8.66 8.59 -12.66
C LEU A 102 -9.30 9.66 -13.56
N ARG A 103 -8.90 10.93 -13.40
CA ARG A 103 -9.33 12.01 -14.28
C ARG A 103 -9.01 11.72 -15.74
N GLN A 104 -7.79 11.28 -16.07
CA GLN A 104 -7.41 10.95 -17.44
C GLN A 104 -8.25 9.78 -17.98
N LEU A 105 -8.43 8.72 -17.19
CA LEU A 105 -9.26 7.58 -17.59
C LEU A 105 -10.70 8.01 -17.89
N LEU A 106 -11.29 8.85 -17.04
CA LEU A 106 -12.65 9.36 -17.22
C LEU A 106 -12.75 10.36 -18.37
N ASN A 107 -11.72 11.17 -18.61
CA ASN A 107 -11.67 12.14 -19.69
C ASN A 107 -11.56 11.48 -21.06
N ASP A 108 -10.67 10.49 -21.17
CA ASP A 108 -10.29 9.89 -22.44
C ASP A 108 -11.09 8.62 -22.75
N GLY A 109 -11.50 7.89 -21.71
CA GLY A 109 -11.96 6.50 -21.79
C GLY A 109 -10.79 5.51 -21.83
N PHE A 110 -11.10 4.22 -21.66
CA PHE A 110 -10.11 3.14 -21.72
C PHE A 110 -9.81 2.70 -23.18
N ASN A 111 -8.77 3.27 -23.80
CA ASN A 111 -8.50 3.16 -25.24
C ASN A 111 -7.00 3.34 -25.60
N GLY A 112 -6.69 3.44 -26.89
CA GLY A 112 -5.39 3.92 -27.38
C GLY A 112 -4.33 2.84 -27.54
N VAL A 113 -4.66 1.57 -27.33
CA VAL A 113 -3.77 0.43 -27.61
C VAL A 113 -4.18 -0.24 -28.92
N SER A 114 -3.24 -0.31 -29.88
CA SER A 114 -3.49 -0.90 -31.21
C SER A 114 -3.91 -2.37 -31.13
N GLY A 115 -4.88 -2.76 -31.95
CA GLY A 115 -5.41 -4.13 -31.99
C GLY A 115 -6.21 -4.55 -30.75
N ARG A 116 -6.53 -3.62 -29.85
CA ARG A 116 -7.34 -3.85 -28.64
C ARG A 116 -8.63 -3.05 -28.69
N VAL A 117 -9.64 -3.51 -27.95
CA VAL A 117 -10.91 -2.81 -27.82
C VAL A 117 -10.67 -1.44 -27.18
N SER A 118 -11.33 -0.42 -27.71
CA SER A 118 -11.25 0.96 -27.22
C SER A 118 -12.61 1.43 -26.74
N SER A 119 -12.63 1.99 -25.53
CA SER A 119 -13.80 2.61 -24.91
C SER A 119 -13.75 4.12 -25.10
N ARG A 120 -14.92 4.72 -25.39
CA ARG A 120 -15.12 6.16 -25.28
C ARG A 120 -15.15 6.58 -23.80
N PRO A 121 -14.98 7.89 -23.49
CA PRO A 121 -15.18 8.40 -22.13
C PRO A 121 -16.55 7.96 -21.59
N PRO A 122 -16.63 7.43 -20.36
CA PRO A 122 -17.89 7.02 -19.77
C PRO A 122 -18.83 8.22 -19.65
N ARG A 123 -20.14 7.96 -19.76
CA ARG A 123 -21.20 8.97 -19.56
C ARG A 123 -22.12 8.66 -18.39
N HIS A 124 -22.00 7.46 -17.83
CA HIS A 124 -22.81 6.96 -16.73
C HIS A 124 -21.95 6.36 -15.63
N PHE A 125 -22.44 6.37 -14.38
CA PHE A 125 -21.69 5.91 -13.20
C PHE A 125 -21.23 4.45 -13.34
N ARG A 126 -22.10 3.58 -13.86
CA ARG A 126 -21.77 2.17 -14.10
C ARG A 126 -20.73 1.98 -15.21
N GLU A 127 -20.75 2.82 -16.24
CA GLU A 127 -19.73 2.79 -17.30
C GLU A 127 -18.37 3.20 -16.74
N ALA A 128 -18.32 4.23 -15.88
CA ALA A 128 -17.10 4.68 -15.22
C ALA A 128 -16.49 3.57 -14.37
N LEU A 129 -17.28 2.98 -13.46
CA LEU A 129 -16.83 1.86 -12.62
C LEU A 129 -16.39 0.63 -13.46
N GLY A 130 -17.11 0.32 -14.53
CA GLY A 130 -16.76 -0.78 -15.42
C GLY A 130 -15.41 -0.57 -16.13
N GLN A 131 -15.15 0.65 -16.62
CA GLN A 131 -13.85 0.99 -17.21
C GLN A 131 -12.73 0.97 -16.16
N MET A 132 -12.98 1.41 -14.93
CA MET A 132 -12.02 1.32 -13.83
C MET A 132 -11.66 -0.13 -13.48
N SER A 133 -12.64 -1.04 -13.37
CA SER A 133 -12.35 -2.46 -13.12
C SER A 133 -11.49 -3.07 -14.22
N ASN A 134 -11.82 -2.81 -15.49
CA ASN A 134 -11.04 -3.31 -16.63
C ASN A 134 -9.61 -2.76 -16.64
N PHE A 135 -9.47 -1.47 -16.36
CA PHE A 135 -8.19 -0.78 -16.29
C PHE A 135 -7.28 -1.38 -15.22
N LEU A 136 -7.78 -1.49 -13.98
CA LEU A 136 -7.01 -2.04 -12.85
C LEU A 136 -6.66 -3.51 -13.06
N GLY A 137 -7.59 -4.31 -13.60
CA GLY A 137 -7.36 -5.72 -13.90
C GLY A 137 -6.31 -5.95 -14.99
N ILE A 138 -6.23 -5.07 -16.00
CA ILE A 138 -5.21 -5.17 -17.06
C ILE A 138 -3.86 -4.68 -16.57
N LEU A 139 -3.79 -3.56 -15.85
CA LEU A 139 -2.49 -3.01 -15.42
C LEU A 139 -1.81 -3.81 -14.32
N GLN A 140 -2.55 -4.65 -13.58
CA GLN A 140 -1.96 -5.70 -12.75
C GLN A 140 -1.04 -6.65 -13.57
N SER A 141 -1.25 -6.80 -14.88
CA SER A 141 -0.37 -7.63 -15.72
C SER A 141 0.86 -6.89 -16.26
N GLU A 142 0.91 -5.56 -16.11
CA GLU A 142 2.05 -4.74 -16.53
C GLU A 142 2.85 -4.20 -15.34
N TRP A 143 2.44 -4.45 -14.09
CA TRP A 143 3.09 -4.00 -12.86
C TRP A 143 3.00 -5.08 -11.78
N ALA A 144 4.01 -5.19 -10.92
CA ALA A 144 4.05 -6.28 -9.93
C ALA A 144 3.05 -6.12 -8.77
N GLY A 145 2.90 -4.88 -8.31
CA GLY A 145 2.28 -4.50 -7.05
C GLY A 145 1.00 -3.71 -7.22
N ALA A 146 0.70 -2.87 -6.22
CA ALA A 146 -0.58 -2.20 -6.12
C ALA A 146 -0.86 -1.20 -7.26
N GLN A 147 -2.13 -1.17 -7.68
CA GLN A 147 -2.68 -0.23 -8.65
C GLN A 147 -3.66 0.70 -7.93
N ALA A 148 -3.41 2.01 -7.97
CA ALA A 148 -4.17 2.97 -7.16
C ALA A 148 -4.90 4.03 -7.99
N PHE A 149 -6.09 4.43 -7.52
CA PHE A 149 -6.76 5.66 -7.93
C PHE A 149 -6.95 6.59 -6.73
N SER A 150 -6.66 7.88 -6.92
CA SER A 150 -6.98 8.91 -5.93
C SER A 150 -8.28 9.63 -6.27
N SER A 151 -8.89 10.27 -5.28
CA SER A 151 -10.09 11.10 -5.41
C SER A 151 -11.26 10.35 -6.04
N PHE A 152 -11.46 9.10 -5.61
CA PHE A 152 -12.45 8.18 -6.18
C PHE A 152 -13.88 8.73 -6.08
N ASP A 153 -14.25 9.21 -4.90
CA ASP A 153 -15.56 9.81 -4.62
C ASP A 153 -15.74 11.14 -5.36
N THR A 154 -14.75 12.04 -5.29
CA THR A 154 -14.79 13.34 -5.99
C THR A 154 -14.98 13.18 -7.50
N TYR A 155 -14.21 12.30 -8.13
CA TYR A 155 -14.25 12.14 -9.59
C TYR A 155 -15.50 11.40 -10.09
N LEU A 156 -16.13 10.56 -9.27
CA LEU A 156 -17.32 9.80 -9.65
C LEU A 156 -18.64 10.49 -9.30
N ALA A 157 -18.65 11.40 -8.33
CA ALA A 157 -19.83 12.14 -7.88
C ALA A 157 -20.63 12.83 -9.02
N PRO A 158 -19.99 13.47 -10.03
CA PRO A 158 -20.71 14.05 -11.17
C PRO A 158 -21.57 13.05 -11.96
N TYR A 159 -21.14 11.78 -12.05
CA TYR A 159 -21.89 10.74 -12.76
C TYR A 159 -23.13 10.31 -11.99
N VAL A 160 -23.05 10.26 -10.66
CA VAL A 160 -24.20 9.97 -9.79
C VAL A 160 -25.25 11.08 -9.92
N PHE A 161 -24.82 12.34 -9.94
CA PHE A 161 -25.70 13.49 -10.12
C PHE A 161 -26.38 13.43 -11.50
N ARG A 162 -25.59 13.25 -12.55
CA ARG A 162 -26.07 13.13 -13.94
C ARG A 162 -27.13 12.05 -14.09
N ASP A 163 -26.92 10.90 -13.48
CA ASP A 163 -27.79 9.73 -13.59
C ASP A 163 -28.95 9.75 -12.57
N ARG A 164 -28.99 10.73 -11.66
CA ARG A 164 -29.96 10.86 -10.55
C ARG A 164 -30.11 9.58 -9.73
N LEU A 165 -29.00 8.93 -9.43
CA LEU A 165 -29.04 7.61 -8.80
C LEU A 165 -29.48 7.68 -7.35
N SER A 166 -30.34 6.73 -6.97
CA SER A 166 -30.65 6.47 -5.57
C SER A 166 -29.46 5.80 -4.86
N LEU A 167 -29.41 5.89 -3.53
CA LEU A 167 -28.41 5.15 -2.72
C LEU A 167 -28.43 3.64 -3.05
N GLY A 168 -29.60 3.07 -3.28
CA GLY A 168 -29.75 1.65 -3.64
C GLY A 168 -29.10 1.29 -4.98
N ASP A 169 -29.19 2.18 -5.97
CA ASP A 169 -28.58 1.95 -7.29
C ASP A 169 -27.07 2.16 -7.26
N ILE A 170 -26.60 3.16 -6.51
CA ILE A 170 -25.17 3.38 -6.24
C ILE A 170 -24.59 2.14 -5.56
N LYS A 171 -25.26 1.62 -4.53
CA LYS A 171 -24.84 0.41 -3.80
C LYS A 171 -24.76 -0.83 -4.70
N LYS A 172 -25.71 -1.02 -5.61
CA LYS A 172 -25.65 -2.13 -6.60
C LYS A 172 -24.44 -1.98 -7.53
N ALA A 173 -24.17 -0.78 -8.02
CA ALA A 173 -23.06 -0.51 -8.92
C ALA A 173 -21.69 -0.66 -8.22
N ILE A 174 -21.55 -0.13 -7.01
CA ILE A 174 -20.35 -0.30 -6.18
C ILE A 174 -20.15 -1.77 -5.80
N ARG A 175 -21.21 -2.50 -5.45
CA ARG A 175 -21.11 -3.94 -5.19
C ARG A 175 -20.54 -4.68 -6.40
N GLN A 176 -21.06 -4.42 -7.60
CA GLN A 176 -20.50 -5.01 -8.82
C GLN A 176 -19.01 -4.69 -8.99
N PHE A 177 -18.62 -3.43 -8.77
CA PHE A 177 -17.22 -3.00 -8.85
C PHE A 177 -16.32 -3.74 -7.84
N VAL A 178 -16.73 -3.81 -6.57
CA VAL A 178 -15.99 -4.50 -5.50
C VAL A 178 -15.85 -5.99 -5.80
N TYR A 179 -16.92 -6.68 -6.21
CA TYR A 179 -16.84 -8.09 -6.58
C TYR A 179 -15.87 -8.33 -7.74
N ASN A 180 -15.90 -7.50 -8.78
CA ASN A 180 -14.97 -7.61 -9.92
C ASN A 180 -13.50 -7.49 -9.49
N LEU A 181 -13.20 -6.75 -8.42
CA LEU A 181 -11.84 -6.58 -7.91
C LEU A 181 -11.42 -7.65 -6.89
N ASN A 182 -12.35 -8.49 -6.41
CA ASN A 182 -12.05 -9.55 -5.45
C ASN A 182 -12.14 -10.95 -6.04
N VAL A 183 -12.80 -11.15 -7.17
CA VAL A 183 -12.83 -12.45 -7.86
C VAL A 183 -11.56 -12.59 -8.71
N PRO A 184 -10.66 -13.54 -8.40
CA PRO A 184 -9.41 -13.70 -9.14
C PRO A 184 -9.70 -14.16 -10.57
N ALA A 185 -9.09 -13.48 -11.53
CA ALA A 185 -9.16 -13.84 -12.94
C ALA A 185 -8.08 -14.91 -13.29
N ARG A 186 -7.75 -15.04 -14.58
CA ARG A 186 -6.83 -16.04 -15.16
C ARG A 186 -5.47 -16.19 -14.45
N TRP A 187 -5.02 -15.16 -13.75
CA TRP A 187 -3.73 -15.13 -13.04
C TRP A 187 -3.80 -15.67 -11.61
N GLY A 188 -4.96 -16.12 -11.11
CA GLY A 188 -5.08 -16.77 -9.80
C GLY A 188 -4.91 -15.85 -8.59
N GLN A 189 -4.88 -14.53 -8.82
CA GLN A 189 -4.74 -13.49 -7.81
C GLN A 189 -5.67 -12.32 -8.15
N SER A 190 -6.38 -11.80 -7.15
CA SER A 190 -7.19 -10.60 -7.30
C SER A 190 -6.28 -9.35 -7.40
N PRO A 191 -6.62 -8.36 -8.24
CA PRO A 191 -5.78 -7.18 -8.43
C PRO A 191 -5.58 -6.45 -7.10
N PHE A 192 -4.32 -6.24 -6.75
CA PHE A 192 -3.98 -5.45 -5.58
C PHE A 192 -4.36 -4.00 -5.89
N THR A 193 -5.47 -3.53 -5.31
CA THR A 193 -6.02 -2.22 -5.64
C THR A 193 -6.25 -1.35 -4.43
N ASN A 194 -6.00 -0.06 -4.60
CA ASN A 194 -6.19 0.97 -3.59
C ASN A 194 -7.06 2.10 -4.16
N ILE A 195 -7.94 2.66 -3.33
CA ILE A 195 -8.65 3.89 -3.64
C ILE A 195 -8.47 4.90 -2.52
N THR A 196 -8.34 6.19 -2.87
CA THR A 196 -8.39 7.29 -1.89
C THR A 196 -9.77 7.93 -1.94
N LEU A 197 -10.37 8.10 -0.75
CA LEU A 197 -11.62 8.80 -0.54
C LEU A 197 -11.30 10.17 0.08
N ASP A 198 -11.71 11.23 -0.60
CA ASP A 198 -11.43 12.60 -0.16
C ASP A 198 -12.38 13.02 0.97
N ILE A 199 -13.61 12.48 0.98
CA ILE A 199 -14.71 12.78 1.92
C ILE A 199 -15.24 14.21 1.78
N THR A 200 -14.37 15.21 1.85
CA THR A 200 -14.64 16.61 1.52
C THR A 200 -14.05 16.95 0.16
N VAL A 201 -14.62 17.91 -0.56
CA VAL A 201 -14.10 18.28 -1.87
C VAL A 201 -12.70 18.90 -1.70
N PRO A 202 -11.63 18.34 -2.29
CA PRO A 202 -10.28 18.88 -2.12
C PRO A 202 -10.14 20.31 -2.66
N ASP A 203 -9.39 21.16 -1.97
CA ASP A 203 -9.20 22.57 -2.34
C ASP A 203 -8.63 22.75 -3.75
N ASP A 204 -7.72 21.86 -4.16
CA ASP A 204 -7.10 21.85 -5.50
C ASP A 204 -8.07 21.39 -6.60
N LEU A 205 -9.21 20.78 -6.24
CA LEU A 205 -10.23 20.30 -7.17
C LEU A 205 -11.52 21.12 -7.15
N LYS A 206 -11.82 21.87 -6.08
CA LYS A 206 -13.09 22.61 -5.89
C LYS A 206 -13.54 23.42 -7.12
N LYS A 207 -12.58 24.11 -7.76
CA LYS A 207 -12.83 25.01 -8.91
C LYS A 207 -12.73 24.30 -10.27
N ASN A 208 -12.26 23.05 -10.29
CA ASN A 208 -12.15 22.27 -11.52
C ASN A 208 -13.53 21.73 -11.89
N PHE A 209 -13.72 21.41 -13.17
CA PHE A 209 -14.96 20.85 -13.67
C PHE A 209 -14.76 19.41 -14.17
N PRO A 210 -15.80 18.55 -14.11
CA PRO A 210 -15.73 17.20 -14.64
C PRO A 210 -15.58 17.22 -16.15
N THR A 211 -14.68 16.38 -16.68
CA THR A 211 -14.25 16.44 -18.08
C THR A 211 -14.51 15.14 -18.83
N ALA A 212 -14.81 15.27 -20.12
CA ALA A 212 -14.87 14.18 -21.10
C ALA A 212 -14.45 14.72 -22.48
N LYS A 213 -13.31 14.27 -22.98
CA LYS A 213 -12.58 14.83 -24.15
C LYS A 213 -12.26 16.32 -23.99
N ASP A 214 -11.71 16.68 -22.83
CA ASP A 214 -11.29 18.03 -22.44
C ASP A 214 -12.43 19.07 -22.43
N ARG A 215 -13.68 18.62 -22.56
CA ARG A 215 -14.90 19.43 -22.48
C ARG A 215 -15.68 19.05 -21.23
N HIS A 216 -16.56 19.94 -20.80
CA HIS A 216 -17.37 19.70 -19.61
C HIS A 216 -18.24 18.43 -19.76
N LEU A 217 -18.33 17.60 -18.72
CA LEU A 217 -19.09 16.34 -18.76
C LEU A 217 -20.56 16.56 -19.11
N PHE A 218 -21.11 17.69 -18.68
CA PHE A 218 -22.49 18.15 -18.88
C PHE A 218 -22.66 19.10 -20.07
N GLU A 219 -21.61 19.33 -20.85
CA GLU A 219 -21.71 20.19 -22.02
C GLU A 219 -22.76 19.66 -22.99
N ASN A 220 -23.61 20.55 -23.51
CA ASN A 220 -24.75 20.25 -24.37
C ASN A 220 -25.84 19.35 -23.72
N LEU A 221 -25.77 19.05 -22.42
CA LEU A 221 -26.85 18.37 -21.72
C LEU A 221 -27.95 19.37 -21.39
N LYS A 222 -29.10 19.24 -22.08
CA LYS A 222 -30.29 20.04 -21.81
C LYS A 222 -31.25 19.22 -20.94
N ASP A 223 -31.25 19.50 -19.64
CA ASP A 223 -32.10 18.83 -18.68
C ASP A 223 -32.54 19.82 -17.59
N ASP A 224 -33.75 20.34 -17.73
CA ASP A 224 -34.29 21.39 -16.86
C ASP A 224 -34.42 20.93 -15.41
N ALA A 225 -34.78 19.67 -15.18
CA ALA A 225 -34.92 19.14 -13.82
C ALA A 225 -33.54 18.99 -13.14
N LEU A 226 -32.51 18.61 -13.90
CA LEU A 226 -31.15 18.53 -13.37
C LEU A 226 -30.58 19.93 -13.11
N LEU A 227 -30.86 20.89 -13.99
CA LEU A 227 -30.46 22.30 -13.79
C LEU A 227 -31.17 22.92 -12.57
N GLN A 228 -32.44 22.60 -12.35
CA GLN A 228 -33.15 23.02 -11.12
C GLN A 228 -32.49 22.45 -9.87
N GLU A 229 -32.08 21.17 -9.89
CA GLU A 229 -31.36 20.58 -8.77
C GLU A 229 -30.00 21.24 -8.55
N ALA A 230 -29.26 21.55 -9.61
CA ALA A 230 -28.01 22.31 -9.53
C ALA A 230 -28.24 23.70 -8.92
N ARG A 231 -29.31 24.40 -9.32
CA ARG A 231 -29.65 25.74 -8.81
C ARG A 231 -30.05 25.78 -7.34
N LYS A 232 -30.47 24.65 -6.75
CA LYS A 232 -30.65 24.55 -5.29
C LYS A 232 -29.33 24.68 -4.52
N ARG A 233 -28.21 24.38 -5.20
CA ARG A 233 -26.85 24.42 -4.63
C ARG A 233 -26.17 25.76 -4.92
N ASP A 234 -26.38 26.31 -6.10
CA ASP A 234 -25.93 27.64 -6.49
C ASP A 234 -26.94 28.30 -7.45
N LEU A 235 -27.63 29.34 -6.95
CA LEU A 235 -28.63 30.10 -7.71
C LEU A 235 -28.04 30.84 -8.92
N GLY A 236 -26.72 31.06 -8.95
CA GLY A 236 -26.01 31.72 -10.04
C GLY A 236 -25.89 30.88 -11.30
N LEU A 237 -26.09 29.56 -11.22
CA LEU A 237 -25.89 28.63 -12.34
C LEU A 237 -26.94 28.84 -13.45
N ARG A 238 -26.45 29.18 -14.64
CA ARG A 238 -27.27 29.39 -15.85
C ARG A 238 -27.43 28.10 -16.64
N SER A 239 -26.41 27.25 -16.62
CA SER A 239 -26.37 25.96 -17.31
C SER A 239 -25.54 24.94 -16.53
N LEU A 240 -25.72 23.66 -16.84
CA LEU A 240 -25.05 22.56 -16.13
C LEU A 240 -23.53 22.52 -16.35
N ASP A 241 -23.04 23.15 -17.41
CA ASP A 241 -21.61 23.26 -17.74
C ASP A 241 -20.86 24.37 -16.99
N GLU A 242 -21.55 25.08 -16.09
CA GLU A 242 -20.92 25.98 -15.10
C GLU A 242 -20.60 25.26 -13.78
N MET A 243 -21.01 23.99 -13.61
CA MET A 243 -20.81 23.25 -12.37
C MET A 243 -19.36 22.76 -12.18
N THR A 244 -18.74 23.13 -11.09
CA THR A 244 -17.44 22.59 -10.63
C THR A 244 -17.60 21.46 -9.59
N TYR A 245 -16.51 20.79 -9.22
CA TYR A 245 -16.52 19.71 -8.21
C TYR A 245 -17.12 20.13 -6.86
N SER A 246 -17.04 21.41 -6.48
CA SER A 246 -17.65 21.94 -5.25
C SER A 246 -19.17 21.72 -5.17
N HIS A 247 -19.86 21.51 -6.30
CA HIS A 247 -21.31 21.30 -6.32
C HIS A 247 -21.73 19.87 -6.05
N PHE A 248 -20.82 18.89 -6.00
CA PHE A 248 -21.16 17.46 -5.97
C PHE A 248 -20.90 16.77 -4.61
N LEU A 249 -20.73 17.54 -3.53
CA LEU A 249 -20.57 16.97 -2.18
C LEU A 249 -21.69 15.99 -1.78
N PRO A 250 -23.00 16.26 -2.05
CA PRO A 250 -24.05 15.30 -1.72
C PRO A 250 -23.86 13.93 -2.39
N GLU A 251 -23.37 13.89 -3.63
CA GLU A 251 -23.11 12.63 -4.32
C GLU A 251 -21.84 11.93 -3.82
N MET A 252 -20.82 12.68 -3.41
CA MET A 252 -19.64 12.10 -2.73
C MET A 252 -20.07 11.38 -1.45
N GLU A 253 -20.94 12.00 -0.63
CA GLU A 253 -21.47 11.37 0.58
C GLU A 253 -22.19 10.06 0.28
N LEU A 254 -23.05 10.03 -0.75
CA LEU A 254 -23.77 8.83 -1.16
C LEU A 254 -22.83 7.72 -1.64
N ILE A 255 -21.79 8.05 -2.40
CA ILE A 255 -20.76 7.09 -2.85
C ILE A 255 -20.05 6.49 -1.64
N ASN A 256 -19.60 7.35 -0.70
CA ASN A 256 -18.86 6.91 0.48
C ASN A 256 -19.72 6.01 1.38
N ILE A 257 -20.98 6.40 1.64
CA ILE A 257 -21.92 5.58 2.42
C ILE A 257 -22.14 4.22 1.72
N ALA A 258 -22.47 4.22 0.43
CA ALA A 258 -22.70 2.98 -0.31
C ALA A 258 -21.46 2.07 -0.34
N TYR A 259 -20.26 2.64 -0.47
CA TYR A 259 -19.01 1.91 -0.43
C TYR A 259 -18.79 1.22 0.91
N TYR A 260 -18.89 1.95 2.01
CA TYR A 260 -18.68 1.37 3.34
C TYR A 260 -19.76 0.40 3.75
N GLU A 261 -21.02 0.62 3.34
CA GLU A 261 -22.08 -0.38 3.55
C GLU A 261 -21.76 -1.70 2.82
N VAL A 262 -21.35 -1.65 1.55
CA VAL A 262 -20.94 -2.86 0.79
C VAL A 262 -19.75 -3.56 1.45
N MET A 263 -18.73 -2.81 1.85
CA MET A 263 -17.55 -3.37 2.52
C MET A 263 -17.87 -3.96 3.91
N THR A 264 -18.91 -3.48 4.58
CA THR A 264 -19.36 -3.95 5.91
C THR A 264 -20.25 -5.19 5.81
N GLU A 265 -21.06 -5.28 4.76
CA GLU A 265 -21.88 -6.45 4.42
C GLU A 265 -21.01 -7.66 4.13
N GLY A 266 -19.98 -7.48 3.28
CA GLY A 266 -19.14 -8.58 2.81
C GLY A 266 -19.77 -9.39 1.68
N ASP A 267 -19.23 -10.59 1.45
CA ASP A 267 -19.75 -11.54 0.46
C ASP A 267 -21.07 -12.20 0.92
N SER A 268 -21.55 -13.21 0.18
CA SER A 268 -22.78 -13.94 0.53
C SER A 268 -22.75 -14.63 1.90
N HIS A 269 -21.56 -14.84 2.48
CA HIS A 269 -21.35 -15.43 3.80
C HIS A 269 -20.89 -14.39 4.83
N GLY A 270 -20.87 -13.10 4.46
CA GLY A 270 -20.35 -12.02 5.29
C GLY A 270 -18.83 -12.02 5.41
N GLN A 271 -18.10 -12.69 4.52
CA GLN A 271 -16.64 -12.58 4.42
C GLN A 271 -16.27 -11.16 3.96
N PRO A 272 -15.23 -10.56 4.57
CA PRO A 272 -14.79 -9.23 4.19
C PRO A 272 -14.25 -9.23 2.75
N PHE A 273 -14.49 -8.14 2.03
CA PHE A 273 -13.74 -7.86 0.80
C PHE A 273 -12.35 -7.34 1.15
N THR A 274 -11.35 -7.79 0.40
CA THR A 274 -9.96 -7.34 0.57
C THR A 274 -9.69 -6.07 -0.22
N PHE A 275 -10.28 -5.95 -1.41
CA PHE A 275 -10.02 -4.90 -2.38
C PHE A 275 -11.29 -4.15 -2.83
N PRO A 276 -11.17 -2.93 -3.37
CA PRO A 276 -9.98 -2.09 -3.21
C PRO A 276 -9.81 -1.70 -1.74
N ILE A 277 -8.58 -1.43 -1.34
CA ILE A 277 -8.28 -0.96 0.02
C ILE A 277 -8.59 0.54 0.08
N PRO A 278 -9.51 0.99 0.95
CA PRO A 278 -9.83 2.40 1.09
C PRO A 278 -8.81 3.13 1.99
N THR A 279 -8.32 4.26 1.49
CA THR A 279 -7.58 5.26 2.26
C THR A 279 -8.47 6.47 2.48
N VAL A 280 -8.65 6.86 3.74
CA VAL A 280 -9.42 8.04 4.16
C VAL A 280 -8.45 9.12 4.62
N ASN A 281 -8.54 10.29 4.01
CA ASN A 281 -7.80 11.46 4.43
C ASN A 281 -8.54 12.12 5.60
N ILE A 282 -7.88 12.25 6.75
CA ILE A 282 -8.43 12.95 7.91
C ILE A 282 -7.75 14.30 8.03
N THR A 283 -8.49 15.35 7.67
CA THR A 283 -8.13 16.76 7.72
C THR A 283 -8.92 17.48 8.82
N ASP A 284 -8.58 18.75 9.10
CA ASP A 284 -9.24 19.55 10.14
C ASP A 284 -10.74 19.78 9.88
N ASP A 285 -11.19 19.71 8.62
CA ASP A 285 -12.58 19.87 8.19
C ASP A 285 -13.38 18.56 8.14
N PHE A 286 -12.79 17.43 8.57
CA PHE A 286 -13.49 16.15 8.61
C PHE A 286 -14.68 16.19 9.59
N ASP A 287 -15.90 15.97 9.08
CA ASP A 287 -17.12 15.91 9.90
C ASP A 287 -17.22 14.56 10.63
N TRP A 288 -16.77 14.55 11.88
CA TRP A 288 -16.78 13.38 12.77
C TRP A 288 -18.19 12.87 13.13
N ASP A 289 -19.22 13.72 13.04
CA ASP A 289 -20.58 13.37 13.45
C ASP A 289 -21.54 13.20 12.25
N GLY A 290 -21.02 13.38 11.04
CA GLY A 290 -21.73 13.18 9.79
C GLY A 290 -22.07 11.72 9.46
N LYS A 291 -22.98 11.54 8.51
CA LYS A 291 -23.45 10.21 8.06
C LYS A 291 -22.33 9.38 7.43
N VAL A 292 -21.39 10.03 6.74
CA VAL A 292 -20.23 9.38 6.14
C VAL A 292 -19.29 8.83 7.21
N ALA A 293 -18.98 9.62 8.25
CA ALA A 293 -18.17 9.18 9.38
C ALA A 293 -18.81 7.97 10.09
N LYS A 294 -20.14 7.99 10.29
CA LYS A 294 -20.86 6.83 10.82
C LYS A 294 -20.61 5.55 10.01
N ALA A 295 -20.77 5.61 8.68
CA ALA A 295 -20.54 4.45 7.81
C ALA A 295 -19.07 3.97 7.85
N ILE A 296 -18.11 4.90 7.82
CA ILE A 296 -16.68 4.61 7.96
C ILE A 296 -16.38 3.87 9.26
N PHE A 297 -16.87 4.38 10.40
CA PHE A 297 -16.54 3.83 11.71
C PHE A 297 -17.35 2.57 12.07
N GLU A 298 -18.54 2.37 11.50
CA GLU A 298 -19.23 1.08 11.56
C GLU A 298 -18.40 -0.02 10.87
N ASN A 299 -17.88 0.26 9.67
CA ASN A 299 -16.98 -0.66 8.98
C ASN A 299 -15.67 -0.84 9.75
N THR A 300 -15.07 0.25 10.24
CA THR A 300 -13.76 0.22 10.89
C THR A 300 -13.81 -0.55 12.21
N ALA A 301 -14.88 -0.38 12.99
CA ALA A 301 -15.07 -1.13 14.24
C ALA A 301 -15.21 -2.64 13.98
N LYS A 302 -15.96 -3.03 12.94
CA LYS A 302 -16.27 -4.44 12.63
C LYS A 302 -15.17 -5.15 11.85
N VAL A 303 -14.78 -4.59 10.71
CA VAL A 303 -13.87 -5.20 9.74
C VAL A 303 -12.51 -4.52 9.79
N GLY A 304 -12.49 -3.18 9.94
CA GLY A 304 -11.24 -2.42 9.98
C GLY A 304 -10.68 -2.12 8.59
N SER A 305 -11.50 -1.94 7.55
CA SER A 305 -11.05 -1.85 6.13
C SER A 305 -10.18 -0.62 5.81
N SER A 306 -10.38 0.49 6.51
CA SER A 306 -9.74 1.77 6.20
C SER A 306 -8.30 1.88 6.67
N TYR A 307 -7.51 2.55 5.84
CA TYR A 307 -6.32 3.29 6.25
C TYR A 307 -6.70 4.72 6.54
N PHE A 308 -6.27 5.25 7.68
CA PHE A 308 -6.46 6.65 8.02
C PHE A 308 -5.14 7.38 7.83
N GLN A 309 -5.14 8.31 6.88
CA GLN A 309 -4.04 9.24 6.69
C GLN A 309 -4.23 10.43 7.62
N ASN A 310 -3.26 10.66 8.49
CA ASN A 310 -3.29 11.71 9.48
C ASN A 310 -2.78 13.02 8.87
N PHE A 311 -3.67 13.97 8.60
CA PHE A 311 -3.32 15.36 8.26
C PHE A 311 -3.69 16.35 9.37
N VAL A 312 -3.96 15.87 10.58
CA VAL A 312 -4.25 16.71 11.75
C VAL A 312 -3.01 16.75 12.64
N GLY A 313 -2.75 15.72 13.44
CA GLY A 313 -1.61 15.68 14.35
C GLY A 313 -0.25 15.68 13.66
N SER A 314 -0.16 15.15 12.43
CA SER A 314 1.10 15.15 11.66
C SER A 314 1.59 16.57 11.33
N GLN A 315 0.69 17.54 11.18
CA GLN A 315 1.01 18.92 10.81
C GLN A 315 1.63 19.73 11.95
N TRP A 316 1.64 19.19 13.17
CA TRP A 316 2.06 19.93 14.37
C TRP A 316 3.13 19.16 15.15
N LYS A 317 4.16 19.88 15.61
CA LYS A 317 5.07 19.46 16.68
C LYS A 317 4.64 20.10 17.98
N ARG A 318 4.97 19.48 19.12
CA ARG A 318 4.86 20.14 20.43
C ARG A 318 6.23 20.65 20.82
N ASN A 319 6.34 21.92 21.23
CA ASN A 319 7.58 22.45 21.80
C ASN A 319 7.78 21.94 23.23
N GLU A 320 8.92 22.29 23.86
CA GLU A 320 9.25 21.91 25.24
C GLU A 320 8.21 22.37 26.28
N ARG A 321 7.35 23.34 25.92
CA ARG A 321 6.24 23.86 26.74
C ARG A 321 4.89 23.20 26.43
N GLY A 322 4.86 22.24 25.50
CA GLY A 322 3.67 21.51 25.08
C GLY A 322 2.81 22.21 24.03
N GLU A 323 3.20 23.39 23.55
CA GLU A 323 2.45 24.20 22.58
C GLU A 323 2.63 23.65 21.15
N ARG A 324 1.57 23.72 20.34
CA ARG A 324 1.60 23.27 18.93
C ARG A 324 2.36 24.28 18.06
N THR A 325 3.40 23.81 17.40
CA THR A 325 4.15 24.53 16.36
C THR A 325 4.04 23.79 15.02
N PRO A 326 4.00 24.48 13.86
CA PRO A 326 3.94 23.80 12.57
C PRO A 326 5.10 22.83 12.37
N ASN A 327 4.81 21.64 11.86
CA ASN A 327 5.81 20.63 11.53
C ASN A 327 6.34 20.86 10.11
N PRO A 328 7.59 21.34 9.91
CA PRO A 328 8.14 21.61 8.58
C PRO A 328 8.40 20.33 7.76
N GLU A 329 8.46 19.18 8.43
CA GLU A 329 8.64 17.87 7.81
C GLU A 329 7.31 17.23 7.41
N ALA A 330 6.17 17.79 7.83
CA ALA A 330 4.86 17.26 7.52
C ALA A 330 4.48 17.52 6.07
N TYR A 331 3.75 16.57 5.51
CA TYR A 331 3.11 16.71 4.23
C TYR A 331 1.79 17.46 4.37
N SER A 332 1.57 18.54 3.61
CA SER A 332 0.28 19.23 3.64
C SER A 332 -0.81 18.42 2.89
N PRO A 333 -2.10 18.57 3.26
CA PRO A 333 -3.22 17.82 2.66
C PRO A 333 -3.27 17.86 1.13
N GLY A 334 -2.99 19.01 0.53
CA GLY A 334 -2.96 19.17 -0.94
C GLY A 334 -1.63 18.77 -1.59
N ALA A 335 -0.61 18.43 -0.80
CA ALA A 335 0.73 18.07 -1.26
C ALA A 335 1.04 16.57 -1.21
N VAL A 336 0.07 15.71 -0.89
CA VAL A 336 0.23 14.24 -0.95
C VAL A 336 -1.00 13.61 -1.57
N ARG A 337 -0.76 12.69 -2.49
CA ARG A 337 -1.73 11.66 -2.90
C ARG A 337 -1.10 10.30 -2.68
N SER A 338 -1.93 9.34 -2.30
CA SER A 338 -1.46 8.07 -1.75
C SER A 338 -1.59 7.00 -2.82
N MET A 339 -0.47 6.66 -3.45
CA MET A 339 -0.45 6.01 -4.78
C MET A 339 -0.10 4.52 -4.76
N CYS A 340 -0.15 3.91 -3.57
CA CYS A 340 0.01 2.49 -3.26
C CYS A 340 -0.47 2.31 -1.81
N CYS A 341 -0.32 1.13 -1.19
CA CYS A 341 -0.86 0.80 0.14
C CYS A 341 -0.58 1.81 1.26
N ARG A 342 0.45 2.66 1.11
CA ARG A 342 0.87 3.70 2.08
C ARG A 342 1.96 4.65 1.54
N LEU A 343 2.26 4.62 0.23
CA LEU A 343 3.32 5.45 -0.35
C LEU A 343 2.89 6.93 -0.34
N GLN A 344 3.68 7.77 0.35
CA GLN A 344 3.51 9.23 0.38
C GLN A 344 4.43 9.91 -0.64
N LEU A 345 3.95 11.01 -1.22
CA LEU A 345 4.64 11.77 -2.25
C LEU A 345 4.93 13.18 -1.75
N ASP A 346 6.18 13.61 -1.78
CA ASP A 346 6.48 15.03 -1.60
C ASP A 346 6.26 15.78 -2.91
N LEU A 347 5.11 16.46 -3.07
CA LEU A 347 4.88 17.26 -4.27
C LEU A 347 5.87 18.44 -4.42
N ARG A 348 6.56 18.87 -3.37
CA ARG A 348 7.60 19.92 -3.47
C ARG A 348 8.78 19.44 -4.32
N GLU A 349 9.14 18.16 -4.21
CA GLU A 349 10.21 17.56 -5.01
C GLU A 349 9.79 17.39 -6.48
N LEU A 350 8.50 17.13 -6.74
CA LEU A 350 7.97 17.13 -8.11
C LEU A 350 7.86 18.55 -8.71
N GLN A 351 7.49 19.55 -7.90
CA GLN A 351 7.42 20.95 -8.31
C GLN A 351 8.79 21.49 -8.73
N LYS A 352 9.88 21.12 -8.03
CA LYS A 352 11.25 21.49 -8.41
C LYS A 352 11.64 21.05 -9.84
N ARG A 353 10.96 20.04 -10.39
CA ARG A 353 11.19 19.53 -11.75
C ARG A 353 10.37 20.24 -12.83
N GLY A 354 9.69 21.35 -12.50
CA GLY A 354 9.06 22.25 -13.47
C GLY A 354 7.77 21.77 -14.11
N ASN A 355 7.17 20.66 -13.65
CA ASN A 355 5.83 20.26 -14.07
C ASN A 355 4.79 20.91 -13.14
N GLY A 356 3.74 21.51 -13.72
CA GLY A 356 2.59 21.97 -12.95
C GLY A 356 2.03 20.84 -12.08
N LEU A 357 1.51 21.20 -10.89
CA LEU A 357 1.00 20.27 -9.86
C LEU A 357 -0.05 19.27 -10.40
N PHE A 358 -0.77 19.68 -11.45
CA PHE A 358 -1.90 18.96 -12.02
C PHE A 358 -1.46 17.74 -12.83
N GLY A 359 -1.81 16.55 -12.34
CA GLY A 359 -1.57 15.25 -12.99
C GLY A 359 -0.27 14.56 -12.56
N SER A 360 0.77 15.28 -12.12
CA SER A 360 2.02 14.66 -11.66
C SER A 360 1.86 13.88 -10.35
N ALA A 361 0.99 14.35 -9.46
CA ALA A 361 0.62 13.67 -8.22
C ALA A 361 -0.16 12.37 -8.45
N GLU A 362 -0.83 12.25 -9.60
CA GLU A 362 -1.70 11.13 -9.98
C GLU A 362 -0.99 10.07 -10.85
N MET A 363 0.28 10.30 -11.24
CA MET A 363 1.03 9.44 -12.18
C MET A 363 2.41 9.09 -11.62
N THR A 364 2.41 8.27 -10.58
CA THR A 364 3.61 7.98 -9.78
C THR A 364 3.42 6.68 -8.97
N GLY A 365 4.50 6.21 -8.37
CA GLY A 365 4.59 4.92 -7.70
C GLY A 365 6.07 4.63 -7.41
N SER A 366 6.44 3.35 -7.38
CA SER A 366 7.84 2.94 -7.25
C SER A 366 8.20 1.94 -8.34
N LEU A 367 9.39 2.10 -8.93
CA LEU A 367 9.91 1.15 -9.93
C LEU A 367 10.52 -0.09 -9.28
N GLY A 368 10.96 0.01 -8.03
CA GLY A 368 11.60 -1.10 -7.36
C GLY A 368 11.80 -0.83 -5.88
N VAL A 369 11.80 -1.91 -5.11
CA VAL A 369 12.07 -1.90 -3.68
C VAL A 369 13.26 -2.82 -3.41
N VAL A 370 14.21 -2.35 -2.62
CA VAL A 370 15.26 -3.18 -2.02
C VAL A 370 15.20 -3.03 -0.50
N THR A 371 15.06 -4.14 0.22
CA THR A 371 15.03 -4.16 1.69
C THR A 371 16.32 -4.72 2.24
N LEU A 372 16.89 -4.04 3.23
CA LEU A 372 18.11 -4.45 3.92
C LEU A 372 17.78 -5.35 5.12
N ASN A 373 18.57 -6.40 5.31
CA ASN A 373 18.45 -7.32 6.45
C ASN A 373 19.16 -6.75 7.69
N MET A 374 18.43 -6.01 8.51
CA MET A 374 19.00 -5.30 9.66
C MET A 374 19.39 -6.27 10.78
N ALA A 375 18.64 -7.34 10.98
CA ALA A 375 18.94 -8.34 12.01
C ALA A 375 20.34 -8.98 11.80
N ARG A 376 20.67 -9.32 10.56
CA ARG A 376 21.99 -9.82 10.19
C ARG A 376 23.10 -8.80 10.42
N LEU A 377 22.87 -7.53 10.13
CA LEU A 377 23.83 -6.45 10.42
C LEU A 377 24.16 -6.41 11.92
N GLY A 378 23.13 -6.40 12.77
CA GLY A 378 23.30 -6.42 14.21
C GLY A 378 24.07 -7.64 14.72
N TYR A 379 23.82 -8.81 14.14
CA TYR A 379 24.54 -10.04 14.49
C TYR A 379 26.01 -10.04 14.06
N ARG A 380 26.30 -9.67 12.81
CA ARG A 380 27.67 -9.69 12.26
C ARG A 380 28.60 -8.67 12.92
N PHE A 381 28.05 -7.53 13.32
CA PHE A 381 28.81 -6.40 13.88
C PHE A 381 28.49 -6.20 15.36
N ARG A 382 28.29 -7.29 16.11
CA ARG A 382 27.98 -7.27 17.55
C ARG A 382 28.99 -6.39 18.31
N GLY A 383 28.50 -5.34 18.96
CA GLY A 383 29.31 -4.37 19.72
C GLY A 383 30.17 -3.41 18.87
N ASP A 384 30.20 -3.56 17.54
CA ASP A 384 30.99 -2.73 16.62
C ASP A 384 30.06 -1.80 15.80
N PHE A 385 29.64 -0.70 16.42
CA PHE A 385 28.74 0.26 15.75
C PHE A 385 29.38 0.91 14.51
N PRO A 386 30.66 1.33 14.51
CA PRO A 386 31.31 1.84 13.30
C PRO A 386 31.32 0.83 12.15
N GLY A 387 31.64 -0.44 12.42
CA GLY A 387 31.60 -1.49 11.41
C GLY A 387 30.18 -1.75 10.87
N LEU A 388 29.18 -1.73 11.75
CA LEU A 388 27.76 -1.84 11.36
C LEU A 388 27.37 -0.73 10.39
N MET A 389 27.72 0.52 10.69
CA MET A 389 27.41 1.67 9.84
C MET A 389 28.12 1.60 8.49
N HIS A 390 29.37 1.14 8.47
CA HIS A 390 30.11 0.94 7.21
C HIS A 390 29.47 -0.14 6.33
N GLU A 391 29.03 -1.27 6.90
CA GLU A 391 28.33 -2.30 6.12
C GLU A 391 26.94 -1.85 5.68
N LEU A 392 26.21 -1.12 6.53
CA LEU A 392 24.94 -0.48 6.15
C LEU A 392 25.14 0.40 4.91
N ASP A 393 26.19 1.22 4.90
CA ASP A 393 26.55 2.04 3.76
C ASP A 393 26.76 1.20 2.50
N ARG A 394 27.58 0.15 2.57
CA ARG A 394 27.83 -0.76 1.44
C ARG A 394 26.54 -1.39 0.92
N LEU A 395 25.66 -1.87 1.80
CA LEU A 395 24.37 -2.47 1.40
C LEU A 395 23.44 -1.45 0.74
N MET A 396 23.45 -0.20 1.23
CA MET A 396 22.71 0.89 0.58
C MET A 396 23.28 1.21 -0.81
N ASP A 397 24.60 1.13 -1.02
CA ASP A 397 25.21 1.38 -2.34
C ASP A 397 24.82 0.29 -3.34
N ILE A 398 24.77 -0.97 -2.89
CA ILE A 398 24.26 -2.10 -3.69
C ILE A 398 22.78 -1.90 -4.03
N ALA A 399 21.96 -1.48 -3.06
CA ALA A 399 20.55 -1.18 -3.27
C ALA A 399 20.36 -0.06 -4.30
N PHE A 400 21.14 1.02 -4.19
CA PHE A 400 21.15 2.13 -5.15
C PHE A 400 21.46 1.65 -6.57
N SER A 401 22.58 0.93 -6.76
CA SER A 401 22.99 0.38 -8.07
C SER A 401 21.93 -0.55 -8.66
N THR A 402 21.37 -1.45 -7.84
CA THR A 402 20.29 -2.38 -8.26
C THR A 402 19.07 -1.62 -8.79
N LEU A 403 18.63 -0.59 -8.05
CA LEU A 403 17.44 0.20 -8.40
C LEU A 403 17.64 1.00 -9.69
N GLU A 404 18.83 1.55 -9.91
CA GLU A 404 19.14 2.26 -11.16
C GLU A 404 19.18 1.31 -12.37
N LYS A 405 19.74 0.11 -12.22
CA LYS A 405 19.69 -0.93 -13.25
C LYS A 405 18.26 -1.36 -13.56
N LYS A 406 17.43 -1.59 -12.54
CA LYS A 406 16.01 -1.92 -12.73
C LYS A 406 15.28 -0.81 -13.47
N ARG A 407 15.49 0.46 -13.09
CA ARG A 407 14.90 1.62 -13.76
C ARG A 407 15.29 1.69 -15.24
N SER A 408 16.59 1.57 -15.53
CA SER A 408 17.10 1.57 -16.90
C SER A 408 16.50 0.44 -17.74
N PHE A 409 16.47 -0.78 -17.19
CA PHE A 409 15.89 -1.93 -17.86
C PHE A 409 14.38 -1.76 -18.15
N VAL A 410 13.60 -1.34 -17.15
CA VAL A 410 12.16 -1.11 -17.31
C VAL A 410 11.89 -0.01 -18.32
N GLN A 411 12.66 1.08 -18.30
CA GLN A 411 12.54 2.15 -19.30
C GLN A 411 12.83 1.64 -20.72
N GLU A 412 13.82 0.77 -20.89
CA GLU A 412 14.11 0.17 -22.19
C GLU A 412 12.98 -0.74 -22.66
N MET A 413 12.43 -1.59 -21.77
CA MET A 413 11.27 -2.43 -22.11
C MET A 413 10.03 -1.60 -22.44
N TYR A 414 9.82 -0.48 -21.74
CA TYR A 414 8.80 0.50 -22.06
C TYR A 414 8.98 1.06 -23.48
N ASN A 415 10.19 1.50 -23.83
CA ASN A 415 10.51 2.03 -25.15
C ASN A 415 10.32 1.01 -26.28
N ARG A 416 10.56 -0.28 -25.98
CA ARG A 416 10.34 -1.41 -26.90
C ARG A 416 8.87 -1.82 -27.05
N GLY A 417 7.97 -1.25 -26.23
CA GLY A 417 6.54 -1.51 -26.28
C GLY A 417 6.07 -2.73 -25.48
N LEU A 418 6.84 -3.16 -24.47
CA LEU A 418 6.45 -4.28 -23.60
C LEU A 418 5.24 -3.95 -22.71
N TYR A 419 5.01 -2.67 -22.40
CA TYR A 419 3.92 -2.19 -21.52
C TYR A 419 2.98 -1.23 -22.28
N PRO A 420 2.19 -1.73 -23.25
CA PRO A 420 1.39 -0.88 -24.12
C PRO A 420 0.33 -0.05 -23.38
N TYR A 421 -0.29 -0.57 -22.32
CA TYR A 421 -1.29 0.20 -21.56
C TYR A 421 -0.63 1.23 -20.65
N THR A 422 0.49 0.86 -20.00
CA THR A 422 1.32 1.78 -19.24
C THR A 422 1.80 2.92 -20.15
N ALA A 423 2.26 2.64 -21.37
CA ALA A 423 2.68 3.68 -22.30
C ALA A 423 1.56 4.67 -22.67
N ARG A 424 0.31 4.22 -22.68
CA ARG A 424 -0.86 5.06 -22.98
C ARG A 424 -1.27 5.98 -21.83
N TYR A 425 -1.18 5.51 -20.59
CA TYR A 425 -1.69 6.23 -19.40
C TYR A 425 -0.59 6.77 -18.48
N LEU A 426 0.65 6.37 -18.71
CA LEU A 426 1.82 6.81 -17.98
C LEU A 426 2.94 7.11 -18.99
N PRO A 427 3.01 8.36 -19.50
CA PRO A 427 3.92 8.74 -20.57
C PRO A 427 5.40 8.81 -20.15
N PHE A 428 5.68 8.77 -18.85
CA PHE A 428 7.04 8.81 -18.31
C PHE A 428 7.15 8.11 -16.95
N LEU A 429 8.36 7.64 -16.63
CA LEU A 429 8.68 7.01 -15.34
C LEU A 429 9.43 7.95 -14.38
N ARG A 430 9.70 9.21 -14.78
CA ARG A 430 10.50 10.19 -14.02
C ARG A 430 9.91 10.59 -12.66
N ASN A 431 8.61 10.35 -12.46
CA ASN A 431 7.91 10.61 -11.20
C ASN A 431 7.88 9.38 -10.29
N HIS A 432 8.36 8.21 -10.73
CA HIS A 432 8.39 7.00 -9.91
C HIS A 432 9.65 6.96 -9.05
N PHE A 433 9.46 6.58 -7.79
CA PHE A 433 10.52 6.44 -6.80
C PHE A 433 11.32 5.15 -7.00
N SER A 434 12.54 5.16 -6.49
CA SER A 434 13.37 4.00 -6.19
C SER A 434 13.40 3.84 -4.67
N THR A 435 12.96 2.69 -4.15
CA THR A 435 12.68 2.56 -2.72
C THR A 435 13.71 1.70 -2.02
N ILE A 436 14.31 2.24 -0.95
CA ILE A 436 15.15 1.50 -0.03
C ILE A 436 14.37 1.33 1.27
N GLY A 437 14.35 0.11 1.81
CA GLY A 437 13.66 -0.17 3.06
C GLY A 437 14.44 -1.06 4.00
N VAL A 438 13.88 -1.28 5.19
CA VAL A 438 14.52 -2.03 6.28
C VAL A 438 13.57 -3.11 6.81
N ASN A 439 14.15 -4.19 7.33
CA ASN A 439 13.41 -5.21 8.06
C ASN A 439 14.25 -5.76 9.22
N GLY A 440 13.62 -6.01 10.37
CA GLY A 440 14.28 -6.60 11.54
C GLY A 440 15.12 -5.63 12.36
N MET A 441 14.76 -4.33 12.46
CA MET A 441 15.53 -3.40 13.32
C MET A 441 15.41 -3.73 14.82
N ASN A 442 14.30 -4.34 15.24
CA ASN A 442 14.17 -4.88 16.58
C ASN A 442 15.23 -5.95 16.85
N GLU A 443 15.31 -6.97 15.99
CA GLU A 443 16.30 -8.03 16.14
C GLU A 443 17.73 -7.56 15.83
N MET A 444 17.92 -6.50 15.04
CA MET A 444 19.22 -5.83 14.90
C MET A 444 19.73 -5.38 16.26
N MET A 445 18.92 -4.64 17.02
CA MET A 445 19.33 -4.15 18.33
C MET A 445 19.56 -5.29 19.32
N ARG A 446 18.69 -6.31 19.32
CA ARG A 446 18.86 -7.50 20.16
C ARG A 446 20.18 -8.22 19.84
N ASN A 447 20.46 -8.51 18.58
CA ASN A 447 21.69 -9.18 18.19
C ASN A 447 22.96 -8.33 18.41
N PHE A 448 22.88 -7.02 18.17
CA PHE A 448 24.00 -6.09 18.35
C PHE A 448 24.41 -5.96 19.82
N SER A 449 23.41 -5.92 20.71
CA SER A 449 23.55 -5.63 22.13
C SER A 449 23.63 -6.87 23.03
N ASN A 450 23.65 -8.07 22.44
CA ASN A 450 23.53 -9.34 23.17
C ASN A 450 22.26 -9.42 24.04
N ASP A 451 21.13 -9.08 23.42
CA ASP A 451 19.77 -9.10 23.94
C ASP A 451 19.49 -8.12 25.11
N THR A 452 20.31 -7.07 25.26
CA THR A 452 20.15 -6.07 26.33
C THR A 452 19.40 -4.82 25.89
N MET A 453 19.16 -4.65 24.58
CA MET A 453 18.41 -3.54 23.98
C MET A 453 17.53 -4.06 22.84
N ASP A 454 16.34 -3.50 22.72
CA ASP A 454 15.39 -3.73 21.62
C ASP A 454 14.61 -2.43 21.32
N LEU A 455 13.51 -2.50 20.57
CA LEU A 455 12.68 -1.32 20.25
C LEU A 455 11.64 -0.95 21.32
N THR A 456 11.80 -1.47 22.53
CA THR A 456 11.04 -1.10 23.73
C THR A 456 11.91 -0.31 24.72
N ASP A 457 13.22 -0.26 24.47
CA ASP A 457 14.20 0.53 25.22
C ASP A 457 14.53 1.83 24.48
N GLU A 458 14.52 2.96 25.20
CA GLU A 458 14.85 4.27 24.66
C GLU A 458 16.27 4.33 24.04
N ARG A 459 17.23 3.55 24.54
CA ARG A 459 18.57 3.40 23.95
C ARG A 459 18.50 2.75 22.56
N GLY A 460 17.71 1.68 22.43
CA GLY A 460 17.51 0.99 21.16
C GLY A 460 16.74 1.83 20.13
N ILE A 461 15.72 2.57 20.60
CA ILE A 461 14.99 3.54 19.79
C ILE A 461 15.93 4.64 19.27
N ASN A 462 16.73 5.24 20.14
CA ASN A 462 17.65 6.33 19.75
C ASN A 462 18.73 5.85 18.77
N ALA A 463 19.27 4.64 18.95
CA ALA A 463 20.20 4.05 17.99
C ALA A 463 19.54 3.87 16.60
N CYS A 464 18.32 3.34 16.56
CA CYS A 464 17.57 3.16 15.31
C CYS A 464 17.19 4.49 14.65
N LEU A 465 16.85 5.52 15.42
CA LEU A 465 16.59 6.86 14.91
C LEU A 465 17.83 7.43 14.21
N GLY A 466 19.01 7.29 14.82
CA GLY A 466 20.28 7.72 14.22
C GLY A 466 20.59 6.98 12.91
N ILE A 467 20.35 5.67 12.87
CA ILE A 467 20.50 4.86 11.66
C ILE A 467 19.54 5.35 10.56
N LEU A 468 18.26 5.55 10.86
CA LEU A 468 17.27 6.01 9.88
C LEU A 468 17.60 7.42 9.37
N ASP A 469 18.08 8.33 10.22
CA ASP A 469 18.52 9.66 9.80
C ASP A 469 19.75 9.59 8.87
N HIS A 470 20.71 8.72 9.16
CA HIS A 470 21.85 8.45 8.26
C HIS A 470 21.38 7.91 6.90
N MET A 471 20.45 6.95 6.90
CA MET A 471 19.88 6.41 5.65
C MET A 471 19.16 7.49 4.83
N ARG A 472 18.39 8.39 5.48
CA ARG A 472 17.74 9.52 4.80
C ARG A 472 18.76 10.44 4.13
N GLU A 473 19.86 10.73 4.81
CA GLU A 473 20.92 11.58 4.26
C GLU A 473 21.59 10.93 3.06
N LYS A 474 21.89 9.62 3.12
CA LYS A 474 22.45 8.89 1.98
C LYS A 474 21.49 8.83 0.79
N ILE A 475 20.20 8.61 1.04
CA ILE A 475 19.14 8.68 0.02
C ILE A 475 19.11 10.05 -0.68
N ARG A 476 19.26 11.15 0.06
CA ARG A 476 19.33 12.49 -0.55
C ARG A 476 20.51 12.62 -1.50
N ARG A 477 21.67 12.06 -1.15
CA ARG A 477 22.87 12.05 -2.02
C ARG A 477 22.61 11.25 -3.30
N TYR A 478 22.01 10.06 -3.19
CA TYR A 478 21.62 9.27 -4.36
C TYR A 478 20.68 10.02 -5.31
N GLN A 479 19.72 10.77 -4.76
CA GLN A 479 18.83 11.60 -5.60
C GLN A 479 19.59 12.72 -6.31
N GLN A 480 20.54 13.36 -5.63
CA GLN A 480 21.37 14.41 -6.22
C GLN A 480 22.28 13.86 -7.33
N GLU A 481 22.87 12.68 -7.10
CA GLU A 481 23.77 12.01 -8.02
C GLU A 481 23.07 11.48 -9.27
N SER A 482 21.98 10.73 -9.09
CA SER A 482 21.25 10.08 -10.20
C SER A 482 20.25 11.00 -10.90
N GLY A 483 19.77 12.05 -10.22
CA GLY A 483 18.61 12.81 -10.66
C GLY A 483 17.30 12.01 -10.60
N ASN A 484 17.26 10.83 -9.98
CA ASN A 484 16.03 10.04 -9.76
C ASN A 484 15.46 10.27 -8.37
N LEU A 485 14.17 9.98 -8.19
CA LEU A 485 13.49 10.11 -6.90
C LEU A 485 13.73 8.87 -6.05
N TYR A 486 14.03 9.05 -4.78
CA TYR A 486 14.23 7.96 -3.82
C TYR A 486 13.42 8.18 -2.55
N ASN A 487 13.15 7.11 -1.82
CA ASN A 487 12.50 7.20 -0.54
C ASN A 487 12.91 6.07 0.40
N LEU A 488 12.72 6.33 1.69
CA LEU A 488 12.92 5.36 2.76
C LEU A 488 11.56 4.78 3.16
N GLU A 489 11.42 3.46 3.09
CA GLU A 489 10.16 2.77 3.40
C GLU A 489 10.28 1.78 4.56
N ALA A 490 9.26 1.76 5.40
CA ALA A 490 9.06 0.74 6.42
C ALA A 490 8.52 -0.58 5.80
N THR A 491 9.20 -1.15 4.80
CA THR A 491 8.68 -2.18 3.87
C THR A 491 7.76 -3.22 4.53
N PRO A 492 6.60 -3.61 3.94
CA PRO A 492 5.67 -4.56 4.58
C PRO A 492 6.26 -5.96 4.71
N ALA A 493 7.23 -6.28 3.84
CA ALA A 493 8.12 -7.43 3.92
C ALA A 493 7.39 -8.77 4.15
N GLU A 494 6.20 -8.97 3.57
CA GLU A 494 5.30 -10.09 3.91
C GLU A 494 6.00 -11.46 3.89
N GLY A 495 6.60 -11.83 2.76
CA GLY A 495 7.44 -13.02 2.65
C GLY A 495 8.89 -12.79 3.06
N THR A 496 9.37 -11.55 2.98
CA THR A 496 10.77 -11.19 3.27
C THR A 496 11.13 -11.38 4.74
N THR A 497 10.21 -11.13 5.68
CA THR A 497 10.43 -11.30 7.12
C THR A 497 10.79 -12.75 7.46
N TYR A 498 10.08 -13.71 6.85
CA TYR A 498 10.36 -15.13 7.00
C TYR A 498 11.63 -15.53 6.25
N ARG A 499 11.79 -15.07 5.01
CA ARG A 499 12.93 -15.41 4.16
C ARG A 499 14.26 -15.06 4.85
N PHE A 500 14.38 -13.84 5.36
CA PHE A 500 15.60 -13.42 6.05
C PHE A 500 15.87 -14.29 7.28
N ALA A 501 14.87 -14.46 8.16
CA ALA A 501 15.01 -15.29 9.35
C ALA A 501 15.41 -16.73 9.01
N LYS A 502 14.78 -17.35 8.00
CA LYS A 502 15.08 -18.71 7.54
C LYS A 502 16.51 -18.83 7.02
N GLU A 503 16.93 -17.95 6.12
CA GLU A 503 18.28 -18.01 5.53
C GLU A 503 19.37 -17.70 6.57
N ASP A 504 19.08 -16.80 7.52
CA ASP A 504 19.98 -16.51 8.63
C ASP A 504 20.11 -17.66 9.59
N LYS A 505 19.00 -18.31 9.98
CA LYS A 505 19.04 -19.43 10.92
C LYS A 505 19.85 -20.61 10.38
N LYS A 506 19.82 -20.82 9.06
CA LYS A 506 20.65 -21.82 8.37
C LYS A 506 22.15 -21.55 8.48
N ARG A 507 22.54 -20.27 8.51
CA ARG A 507 23.95 -19.83 8.49
C ARG A 507 24.51 -19.55 9.88
N PHE A 508 23.67 -19.03 10.76
CA PHE A 508 24.00 -18.55 12.09
C PHE A 508 23.03 -19.18 13.10
N PRO A 509 23.32 -20.40 13.60
CA PRO A 509 22.38 -21.11 14.47
C PRO A 509 22.02 -20.37 15.77
N ASP A 510 22.89 -19.49 16.26
CA ASP A 510 22.73 -18.70 17.50
C ASP A 510 22.18 -17.29 17.26
N ILE A 511 21.85 -16.89 16.02
CA ILE A 511 21.24 -15.58 15.76
C ILE A 511 19.88 -15.47 16.46
N ILE A 512 19.65 -14.32 17.10
CA ILE A 512 18.40 -14.00 17.80
C ILE A 512 17.35 -13.61 16.77
N GLN A 513 16.16 -14.21 16.87
CA GLN A 513 15.02 -13.98 15.98
C GLN A 513 13.73 -13.94 16.81
N ALA A 514 12.64 -13.45 16.20
CA ALA A 514 11.30 -13.57 16.77
C ALA A 514 10.64 -14.90 16.34
N GLY A 515 9.52 -15.24 16.95
CA GLY A 515 8.80 -16.48 16.70
C GLY A 515 9.41 -17.71 17.39
N PHE A 516 8.91 -18.89 17.03
CA PHE A 516 9.22 -20.14 17.71
C PHE A 516 9.24 -21.32 16.73
N GLY A 517 10.10 -22.30 17.00
CA GLY A 517 10.24 -23.50 16.16
C GLY A 517 10.54 -23.14 14.70
N ASN A 518 9.71 -23.62 13.77
CA ASN A 518 9.82 -23.32 12.34
C ASN A 518 9.11 -22.00 11.94
N ASN A 519 8.33 -21.41 12.85
CA ASN A 519 7.55 -20.18 12.65
C ASN A 519 8.37 -18.93 13.05
N ILE A 520 9.66 -18.93 12.72
CA ILE A 520 10.58 -17.80 12.95
C ILE A 520 10.30 -16.64 11.99
N TYR A 521 10.60 -15.41 12.39
CA TYR A 521 10.49 -14.24 11.52
C TYR A 521 11.32 -13.07 12.09
N TYR A 522 11.50 -12.02 11.28
CA TYR A 522 11.98 -10.73 11.76
C TYR A 522 10.86 -9.71 11.86
N THR A 523 10.87 -8.91 12.92
CA THR A 523 9.85 -7.89 13.20
C THR A 523 9.85 -6.84 12.08
N ASN A 524 8.66 -6.45 11.64
CA ASN A 524 8.55 -5.65 10.42
C ASN A 524 9.22 -4.27 10.58
N SER A 525 10.11 -3.90 9.67
CA SER A 525 10.78 -2.57 9.66
C SER A 525 11.41 -2.21 11.01
N SER A 526 10.91 -1.15 11.65
CA SER A 526 11.26 -0.66 12.98
C SER A 526 10.07 -0.74 13.96
N GLN A 527 9.19 -1.72 13.80
CA GLN A 527 8.08 -1.94 14.73
C GLN A 527 8.57 -2.50 16.05
N VAL A 528 7.82 -2.23 17.12
CA VAL A 528 8.00 -2.92 18.41
C VAL A 528 7.76 -4.43 18.25
N PRO A 529 8.36 -5.28 19.11
CA PRO A 529 8.04 -6.71 19.15
C PRO A 529 6.54 -6.94 19.27
N VAL A 530 5.98 -7.86 18.48
CA VAL A 530 4.52 -8.05 18.41
C VAL A 530 3.91 -8.60 19.70
N GLY A 531 4.71 -9.24 20.55
CA GLY A 531 4.30 -9.78 21.85
C GLY A 531 4.43 -8.80 23.02
N TYR A 532 4.86 -7.55 22.78
CA TYR A 532 5.27 -6.63 23.86
C TYR A 532 4.11 -6.16 24.75
N THR A 533 3.09 -5.51 24.19
CA THR A 533 2.04 -4.84 24.97
C THR A 533 0.63 -5.09 24.42
N ASP A 534 -0.37 -5.03 25.31
CA ASP A 534 -1.79 -4.97 24.95
C ASP A 534 -2.36 -3.53 24.98
N ASP A 535 -1.52 -2.54 25.28
CA ASP A 535 -1.88 -1.13 25.28
C ASP A 535 -1.51 -0.47 23.95
N PRO A 536 -2.51 -0.03 23.15
CA PRO A 536 -2.22 0.63 21.89
C PRO A 536 -1.49 1.97 22.05
N PHE A 537 -1.68 2.69 23.15
CA PHE A 537 -1.04 3.99 23.38
C PHE A 537 0.42 3.86 23.78
N GLU A 538 0.79 2.81 24.52
CA GLU A 538 2.19 2.47 24.77
C GLU A 538 2.92 2.18 23.45
N ALA A 539 2.32 1.35 22.58
CA ALA A 539 2.87 1.08 21.26
C ALA A 539 2.97 2.36 20.40
N LEU A 540 1.94 3.22 20.40
CA LEU A 540 1.95 4.50 19.70
C LEU A 540 3.07 5.43 20.20
N ASN A 541 3.28 5.51 21.52
CA ASN A 541 4.34 6.34 22.11
C ASN A 541 5.73 5.92 21.65
N LEU A 542 6.03 4.61 21.69
CA LEU A 542 7.31 4.05 21.24
C LEU A 542 7.51 4.23 19.73
N GLN A 543 6.43 4.15 18.94
CA GLN A 543 6.51 4.12 17.48
C GLN A 543 6.43 5.51 16.82
N ASN A 544 5.85 6.50 17.48
CA ASN A 544 5.60 7.82 16.88
C ASN A 544 6.85 8.43 16.23
N ARG A 545 7.98 8.44 16.95
CA ARG A 545 9.25 9.02 16.46
C ARG A 545 9.85 8.21 15.30
N LEU A 546 9.87 6.88 15.42
CA LEU A 546 10.47 5.98 14.42
C LEU A 546 9.68 6.02 13.10
N GLN A 547 8.35 5.94 13.18
CA GLN A 547 7.51 5.90 11.99
C GLN A 547 7.56 7.22 11.20
N CYS A 548 7.79 8.35 11.86
CA CYS A 548 7.97 9.65 11.19
C CYS A 548 9.29 9.80 10.41
N LYS A 549 10.24 8.85 10.53
CA LYS A 549 11.51 8.91 9.77
C LYS A 549 11.37 8.41 8.33
N TYR A 550 10.33 7.66 8.02
CA TYR A 550 10.11 7.14 6.67
C TYR A 550 9.53 8.22 5.76
N THR A 551 10.13 8.40 4.59
CA THR A 551 9.72 9.39 3.58
C THR A 551 8.92 8.78 2.43
N GLY A 552 8.84 7.45 2.38
CA GLY A 552 8.02 6.70 1.44
C GLY A 552 6.73 6.29 2.10
N GLY A 553 6.70 5.06 2.62
CA GLY A 553 5.52 4.47 3.23
C GLY A 553 5.77 3.93 4.63
N THR A 554 4.90 4.29 5.56
CA THR A 554 4.82 3.76 6.93
C THR A 554 3.35 3.58 7.30
N VAL A 555 3.07 2.64 8.19
CA VAL A 555 1.77 2.48 8.84
C VAL A 555 1.97 1.79 10.18
N LEU A 556 1.25 2.25 11.21
CA LEU A 556 1.09 1.49 12.44
C LEU A 556 -0.28 0.82 12.46
N HIS A 557 -0.25 -0.51 12.46
CA HIS A 557 -1.46 -1.31 12.58
C HIS A 557 -1.82 -1.49 14.05
N LEU A 558 -3.00 -0.97 14.43
CA LEU A 558 -3.56 -1.17 15.76
C LEU A 558 -4.36 -2.50 15.75
N TYR A 559 -3.66 -3.61 15.96
CA TYR A 559 -4.21 -4.97 15.96
C TYR A 559 -5.04 -5.21 17.22
N MET A 560 -6.35 -5.12 17.08
CA MET A 560 -7.31 -5.34 18.16
C MET A 560 -7.65 -6.83 18.29
N ASN A 561 -7.89 -7.30 19.50
CA ASN A 561 -8.23 -8.70 19.77
C ASN A 561 -9.56 -9.13 19.15
N GLU A 562 -10.47 -8.18 18.95
CA GLU A 562 -11.81 -8.40 18.42
C GLU A 562 -12.40 -7.09 17.88
N LYS A 563 -13.65 -7.13 17.38
CA LYS A 563 -14.37 -5.91 16.95
C LYS A 563 -14.56 -4.96 18.14
N LEU A 564 -14.44 -3.66 17.89
CA LEU A 564 -14.74 -2.64 18.90
C LEU A 564 -16.23 -2.60 19.24
N SER A 565 -16.52 -2.24 20.48
CA SER A 565 -17.86 -2.20 21.08
C SER A 565 -18.89 -1.42 20.25
N SER A 566 -18.48 -0.33 19.60
CA SER A 566 -19.34 0.52 18.79
C SER A 566 -18.56 1.34 17.76
N ALA A 567 -19.28 1.83 16.75
CA ALA A 567 -18.74 2.82 15.81
C ALA A 567 -18.26 4.09 16.54
N ASP A 568 -18.98 4.54 17.56
CA ASP A 568 -18.59 5.72 18.35
C ASP A 568 -17.32 5.50 19.19
N ALA A 569 -17.14 4.31 19.77
CA ALA A 569 -15.90 3.98 20.46
C ALA A 569 -14.70 3.97 19.49
N CYS A 570 -14.88 3.36 18.32
CA CYS A 570 -13.87 3.37 17.26
C CYS A 570 -13.55 4.78 16.76
N LYS A 571 -14.57 5.60 16.52
CA LYS A 571 -14.44 7.01 16.15
C LYS A 571 -13.60 7.78 17.17
N ARG A 572 -13.96 7.70 18.45
CA ARG A 572 -13.22 8.38 19.53
C ARG A 572 -11.77 7.91 19.62
N PHE A 573 -11.53 6.61 19.42
CA PHE A 573 -10.18 6.06 19.41
C PHE A 573 -9.35 6.65 18.27
N VAL A 574 -9.83 6.55 17.03
CA VAL A 574 -9.13 7.08 15.85
C VAL A 574 -8.90 8.58 15.97
N LYS A 575 -9.92 9.35 16.38
CA LYS A 575 -9.81 10.79 16.63
C LYS A 575 -8.70 11.11 17.63
N LYS A 576 -8.71 10.42 18.79
CA LYS A 576 -7.70 10.59 19.82
C LYS A 576 -6.29 10.27 19.32
N VAL A 577 -6.11 9.22 18.51
CA VAL A 577 -4.79 8.90 17.93
C VAL A 577 -4.36 9.99 16.94
N ILE A 578 -5.24 10.37 16.01
CA ILE A 578 -4.94 11.35 14.97
C ILE A 578 -4.61 12.73 15.54
N GLU A 579 -5.27 13.16 16.61
CA GLU A 579 -5.05 14.48 17.22
C GLU A 579 -3.80 14.57 18.10
N ASN A 580 -3.32 13.43 18.64
CA ASN A 580 -2.23 13.41 19.61
C ASN A 580 -0.90 12.90 19.06
N TYR A 581 -0.91 12.20 17.92
CA TYR A 581 0.27 11.59 17.33
C TYR A 581 0.58 12.15 15.94
N GLN A 582 1.85 12.04 15.55
CA GLN A 582 2.36 12.50 14.26
C GLN A 582 2.43 11.39 13.21
N LEU A 583 2.16 10.14 13.61
CA LEU A 583 2.17 8.99 12.72
C LEU A 583 1.39 9.29 11.43
N PRO A 584 2.00 9.13 10.25
CA PRO A 584 1.35 9.48 8.99
C PRO A 584 0.14 8.59 8.65
N TYR A 585 0.19 7.31 9.05
CA TYR A 585 -0.87 6.35 8.82
C TYR A 585 -1.10 5.45 10.01
N ILE A 586 -2.38 5.20 10.26
CA ILE A 586 -2.84 4.17 11.19
C ILE A 586 -3.95 3.34 10.55
N THR A 587 -4.15 2.14 11.09
CA THR A 587 -5.34 1.32 10.84
C THR A 587 -5.85 0.77 12.16
N ILE A 588 -7.16 0.65 12.32
CA ILE A 588 -7.73 -0.23 13.34
C ILE A 588 -7.94 -1.59 12.70
N THR A 589 -7.38 -2.65 13.30
CA THR A 589 -7.37 -4.00 12.72
C THR A 589 -7.94 -5.01 13.71
N PRO A 590 -9.28 -5.18 13.74
CA PRO A 590 -9.92 -6.27 14.48
C PRO A 590 -9.54 -7.64 13.95
N VAL A 591 -9.33 -8.59 14.86
CA VAL A 591 -9.38 -10.03 14.53
C VAL A 591 -10.82 -10.51 14.62
N PHE A 592 -11.22 -11.35 13.68
CA PHE A 592 -12.54 -11.98 13.69
C PHE A 592 -12.47 -13.33 13.00
N SER A 593 -13.52 -14.13 13.16
CA SER A 593 -13.62 -15.42 12.50
C SER A 593 -14.84 -15.48 11.59
N VAL A 594 -14.81 -16.31 10.56
CA VAL A 594 -15.96 -16.52 9.68
C VAL A 594 -16.30 -18.01 9.62
N CYS A 595 -17.57 -18.31 9.89
CA CYS A 595 -18.16 -19.62 9.68
C CYS A 595 -18.91 -19.63 8.35
N ASN A 596 -18.73 -20.68 7.54
CA ASN A 596 -19.45 -20.80 6.26
C ASN A 596 -20.98 -20.80 6.41
N ALA A 597 -21.50 -21.31 7.54
CA ALA A 597 -22.94 -21.38 7.79
C ALA A 597 -23.49 -20.16 8.55
N HIS A 598 -22.73 -19.64 9.53
CA HIS A 598 -23.20 -18.61 10.47
C HIS A 598 -22.57 -17.23 10.25
N GLY A 599 -21.64 -17.11 9.31
CA GLY A 599 -20.99 -15.85 8.95
C GLY A 599 -20.02 -15.35 10.01
N TYR A 600 -20.00 -14.03 10.19
CA TYR A 600 -19.07 -13.31 11.07
C TYR A 600 -19.19 -13.71 12.54
N LEU A 601 -18.05 -13.97 13.18
CA LEU A 601 -17.90 -14.28 14.61
C LEU A 601 -16.88 -13.32 15.22
N ASN A 602 -17.16 -12.85 16.43
CA ASN A 602 -16.31 -11.89 17.11
C ASN A 602 -15.03 -12.55 17.65
N GLY A 603 -13.88 -11.94 17.35
CA GLY A 603 -12.57 -12.42 17.78
C GLY A 603 -12.11 -13.71 17.10
N GLU A 604 -11.00 -14.24 17.59
CA GLU A 604 -10.45 -15.52 17.16
C GLU A 604 -11.24 -16.69 17.77
N GLN A 605 -11.92 -17.46 16.92
CA GLN A 605 -12.82 -18.54 17.30
C GLN A 605 -12.56 -19.73 16.38
N PRO A 606 -11.59 -20.62 16.67
CA PRO A 606 -11.18 -21.70 15.77
C PRO A 606 -12.31 -22.65 15.34
N ARG A 607 -13.38 -22.73 16.16
CA ARG A 607 -14.61 -23.46 15.87
C ARG A 607 -15.81 -22.55 16.10
N CYS A 608 -16.84 -22.72 15.26
CA CYS A 608 -18.07 -21.95 15.39
C CYS A 608 -18.82 -22.38 16.66
N PRO A 609 -19.22 -21.46 17.55
CA PRO A 609 -19.95 -21.81 18.77
C PRO A 609 -21.35 -22.38 18.48
N SER A 610 -21.92 -22.10 17.30
CA SER A 610 -23.27 -22.55 16.92
C SER A 610 -23.29 -23.94 16.29
N CYS A 611 -22.26 -24.35 15.53
CA CYS A 611 -22.26 -25.64 14.82
C CYS A 611 -21.00 -26.49 14.99
N GLY A 612 -19.96 -26.01 15.70
CA GLY A 612 -18.73 -26.75 15.94
C GLY A 612 -17.76 -26.84 14.75
N GLU A 613 -18.17 -26.40 13.55
CA GLU A 613 -17.36 -26.42 12.34
C GLU A 613 -16.12 -25.53 12.45
N LYS A 614 -15.04 -25.90 11.74
CA LYS A 614 -13.82 -25.10 11.67
C LYS A 614 -14.14 -23.75 11.01
N THR A 615 -13.68 -22.67 11.63
CA THR A 615 -13.83 -21.32 11.08
C THR A 615 -12.56 -20.91 10.34
N GLN A 616 -12.65 -19.81 9.60
CA GLN A 616 -11.50 -19.08 9.10
C GLN A 616 -11.26 -17.88 10.01
N VAL A 617 -10.06 -17.78 10.60
CA VAL A 617 -9.64 -16.59 11.36
C VAL A 617 -9.09 -15.56 10.37
N TRP A 618 -9.62 -14.34 10.41
CA TRP A 618 -9.27 -13.23 9.50
C TRP A 618 -8.63 -12.08 10.28
N THR A 619 -7.58 -11.52 9.68
CA THR A 619 -6.91 -10.30 10.13
C THR A 619 -6.13 -9.69 8.96
N ARG A 620 -5.48 -8.54 9.17
CA ARG A 620 -4.52 -8.03 8.18
C ARG A 620 -3.20 -8.78 8.31
N VAL A 621 -2.67 -9.27 7.19
CA VAL A 621 -1.32 -9.85 7.17
C VAL A 621 -0.27 -8.76 7.35
N MET A 622 -0.16 -7.83 6.40
CA MET A 622 0.76 -6.68 6.38
C MET A 622 0.16 -5.50 5.58
N GLY A 623 -1.17 -5.47 5.51
CA GLY A 623 -1.89 -4.32 4.97
C GLY A 623 -3.24 -4.61 4.34
N TYR A 624 -3.60 -5.87 4.14
CA TYR A 624 -4.88 -6.27 3.56
C TYR A 624 -5.40 -7.53 4.27
N PHE A 625 -6.72 -7.76 4.21
CA PHE A 625 -7.35 -8.86 4.92
C PHE A 625 -7.23 -10.18 4.18
N ARG A 626 -6.78 -11.20 4.91
CA ARG A 626 -6.73 -12.59 4.47
C ARG A 626 -6.93 -13.54 5.65
N PRO A 627 -7.36 -14.78 5.41
CA PRO A 627 -7.39 -15.80 6.45
C PRO A 627 -5.97 -16.09 6.95
N VAL A 628 -5.77 -16.28 8.25
CA VAL A 628 -4.46 -16.63 8.85
C VAL A 628 -3.91 -17.92 8.24
N ASP A 629 -4.79 -18.87 7.87
CA ASP A 629 -4.42 -20.11 7.18
C ASP A 629 -3.74 -19.88 5.82
N SER A 630 -3.92 -18.72 5.19
CA SER A 630 -3.28 -18.35 3.92
C SER A 630 -1.93 -17.63 4.09
N PHE A 631 -1.56 -17.25 5.32
CA PHE A 631 -0.31 -16.55 5.58
C PHE A 631 0.88 -17.50 5.41
N ASN A 632 2.06 -16.98 5.06
CA ASN A 632 3.29 -17.76 5.17
C ASN A 632 3.57 -18.15 6.63
N ILE A 633 4.41 -19.17 6.80
CA ILE A 633 4.72 -19.76 8.12
C ILE A 633 5.31 -18.74 9.11
N GLY A 634 6.11 -17.77 8.66
CA GLY A 634 6.64 -16.71 9.52
C GLY A 634 5.54 -15.75 9.98
N LYS A 635 4.63 -15.34 9.09
CA LYS A 635 3.47 -14.51 9.43
C LYS A 635 2.45 -15.22 10.32
N GLN A 636 2.31 -16.54 10.20
CA GLN A 636 1.57 -17.34 11.17
C GLN A 636 2.26 -17.33 12.55
N GLY A 637 3.60 -17.33 12.58
CA GLY A 637 4.37 -17.15 13.81
C GLY A 637 4.13 -15.79 14.45
N GLU A 638 4.22 -14.74 13.64
CA GLU A 638 3.95 -13.36 14.06
C GLU A 638 2.53 -13.20 14.63
N HIS A 639 1.50 -13.77 13.97
CA HIS A 639 0.13 -13.75 14.48
C HIS A 639 0.01 -14.46 15.84
N ARG A 640 0.61 -15.64 15.98
CA ARG A 640 0.54 -16.43 17.23
C ARG A 640 1.28 -15.78 18.39
N GLU A 641 2.39 -15.11 18.13
CA GLU A 641 3.15 -14.38 19.16
C GLU A 641 2.48 -13.05 19.54
N ARG A 642 1.62 -12.51 18.67
CA ARG A 642 1.05 -11.18 18.84
C ARG A 642 0.19 -11.07 20.09
N LYS A 643 0.56 -10.10 20.92
CA LYS A 643 -0.30 -9.58 21.98
C LYS A 643 -1.22 -8.53 21.37
N HIS A 644 -2.50 -8.88 21.23
CA HIS A 644 -3.47 -7.99 20.63
C HIS A 644 -3.87 -6.87 21.59
N PHE A 645 -4.12 -5.68 21.04
CA PHE A 645 -4.59 -4.53 21.79
C PHE A 645 -6.01 -4.73 22.28
N LEU A 646 -6.29 -4.23 23.49
CA LEU A 646 -7.58 -4.38 24.15
C LEU A 646 -8.33 -3.05 24.20
N GLU A 647 -9.61 -3.04 23.83
CA GLU A 647 -10.42 -1.82 23.85
C GLU A 647 -10.47 -1.17 25.25
N ARG A 648 -10.47 -1.96 26.32
CA ARG A 648 -10.46 -1.45 27.71
C ARG A 648 -9.22 -0.60 28.06
N ARG A 649 -8.10 -0.77 27.33
CA ARG A 649 -6.87 0.02 27.48
C ARG A 649 -6.95 1.35 26.75
N ILE A 650 -7.94 1.51 25.87
CA ILE A 650 -8.26 2.79 25.23
C ILE A 650 -8.96 3.66 26.28
N HIS A 651 -8.25 4.02 27.35
CA HIS A 651 -8.75 4.95 28.35
C HIS A 651 -8.94 6.30 27.64
N THR A 652 -10.18 6.79 27.57
CA THR A 652 -10.50 8.08 26.95
C THR A 652 -10.15 9.28 27.83
N GLY A 653 -9.54 9.06 29.01
CA GLY A 653 -8.93 10.11 29.83
C GLY A 653 -7.69 10.72 29.16
N ASP A 654 -7.30 11.92 29.57
CA ASP A 654 -6.20 12.66 28.96
C ASP A 654 -4.89 11.87 29.05
N LEU A 655 -4.19 11.66 27.92
CA LEU A 655 -2.95 10.85 27.86
C LEU A 655 -1.81 11.48 28.68
N PHE A 656 -1.97 12.75 29.08
CA PHE A 656 -0.98 13.54 29.80
C PHE A 656 -1.34 13.81 31.25
N GLN A 657 -2.42 13.20 31.78
CA GLN A 657 -2.59 13.14 33.23
C GLN A 657 -1.66 12.06 33.77
N THR A 658 -0.44 12.47 34.12
CA THR A 658 0.41 11.73 35.04
C THR A 658 -0.40 11.41 36.28
N HIS A 659 -0.62 10.13 36.56
CA HIS A 659 -1.02 9.72 37.90
C HIS A 659 0.10 10.16 38.85
N GLU A 660 -0.23 11.12 39.73
CA GLU A 660 0.56 11.41 40.92
C GLU A 660 0.69 10.19 41.82
#